data_AF-A0A6J8A2S5-F1
#
_entry.id   AF-A0A6J8A2S5-F1
#
_cell.length_a   1.000
_cell.length_b   1.000
_cell.length_c   1.000
_cell.angle_alpha   90.00
_cell.angle_beta   90.00
_cell.angle_gamma   90.00
#
_symmetry.space_group_name_H-M   'P 1'
#
loop_
_entity.id
_entity.type
_entity.pdbx_description
1 polymer ?
#
loop_
_entity_poly.entity_id
_entity_poly.type
_entity_poly.pdbx_seq_one_letter_code
_entity_poly.pdbx_strand_id
1 'polypeptide(L)'
;MSGFGFVTLPFLLFALLLSTSNADEQRINYGIIFQNQPNIDFATDYWTHIYEIPMYLNIQHKLVTKCPKQAGRQCQSYNKIVSQVNYMKEYMNAQIQDTKSLIDKLVPRLNTTLLGKSKRAIIPFVGSIVGGLFGLVTEKSMKKIVTHINTLTSENNKISNALKQYGGSLASFVSQTEKRLDNAMQGIEKNYQALSFLNTLIQRDYKNLENHYTDYFQILTDQNQDANTLQNYIMDLKTAVINLVEGKLSPLLLKPEVIQQTVSDIQNILNTNYTGYKILTSNPHYYYNYAKYIVLQNNTKLYLAVQFPLTTHGKLFEVYKIKSFPVQITTNTSHATQLFDVPKYMLITHDRKFFTTLTLEQMNMCQGITPKHCNFNPLFQSSNTTECAFHIFNNDKQKIKNFCDFKFLPNSISPHIEQISDDSVLIYQYDNLHLMCNDKNITVSGCSFCIFKIPCHCILLSKITHFATKLSLCENGTHDFTKLHPVNLAILQHFFDDTKIENILATTTFTDPVSISLPNFTIYKNKMNHIFAKDEKYHLNLKKLVTRVKTQNTIYSTLADSMVDGQIDLNFEKWPTTNDILSLVAIIITSLNTIVLIWLFYKFKIIAAAIAIYQPVQISATTLPNFKFEPSTTQAPTTWINVLNSNITWDHAVFTLAFISFLMTIILVIKSFKRTNMNTKLCLEITTGFDCVCIPIFSMPLCPTYWDVQYPNIIDNLTVVNYFRPKLHISYPDFTVRNKNTSQSIYVPEIIDLNIFQACTLRSILKHPFSVYIILLHHNIKCPIDNVNMLAPNIDTSGQTNKHKTTVYPSTLY
;
A
#
# COMPACT_ATOMS: atom_id res chain seq x y z
N MET A 1 -1.61 5.06 53.73
CA MET A 1 -2.33 4.28 52.70
C MET A 1 -2.19 5.01 51.37
N SER A 2 -1.10 4.78 50.63
CA SER A 2 -0.80 5.49 49.37
C SER A 2 0.33 4.76 48.62
N GLY A 3 0.07 3.53 48.17
CA GLY A 3 1.13 2.67 47.61
C GLY A 3 0.67 1.58 46.66
N PHE A 4 -0.47 1.74 45.97
CA PHE A 4 -1.00 0.74 45.03
C PHE A 4 -1.33 1.27 43.63
N GLY A 5 -0.94 2.51 43.29
CA GLY A 5 -1.28 3.17 42.02
C GLY A 5 -0.27 3.02 40.88
N PHE A 6 0.91 2.44 41.10
CA PHE A 6 2.01 2.48 40.11
C PHE A 6 2.22 1.18 39.30
N VAL A 7 1.52 0.09 39.62
CA VAL A 7 1.72 -1.22 38.96
C VAL A 7 0.64 -1.53 37.90
N THR A 8 -0.50 -0.84 37.90
CA THR A 8 -1.60 -1.10 36.97
C THR A 8 -1.47 -0.37 35.62
N LEU A 9 -0.77 0.77 35.58
CA LEU A 9 -0.62 1.56 34.35
C LEU A 9 0.24 0.88 33.26
N PRO A 10 1.36 0.21 33.57
CA PRO A 10 2.15 -0.50 32.56
C PRO A 10 1.41 -1.73 32.02
N PHE A 11 0.63 -2.42 32.86
CA PHE A 11 -0.16 -3.59 32.46
C PHE A 11 -1.33 -3.21 31.55
N LEU A 12 -1.99 -2.06 31.77
CA LEU A 12 -3.02 -1.53 30.87
C LEU A 12 -2.44 -1.09 29.52
N LEU A 13 -1.25 -0.49 29.50
CA LEU A 13 -0.54 -0.15 28.26
C LEU A 13 -0.07 -1.40 27.50
N PHE A 14 0.39 -2.44 28.22
CA PHE A 14 0.80 -3.71 27.62
C PHE A 14 -0.40 -4.53 27.10
N ALA A 15 -1.54 -4.48 27.79
CA ALA A 15 -2.80 -5.09 27.34
C ALA A 15 -3.40 -4.38 26.11
N LEU A 16 -3.28 -3.05 26.02
CA LEU A 16 -3.65 -2.28 24.83
C LEU A 16 -2.73 -2.56 23.63
N LEU A 17 -1.47 -2.95 23.86
CA LEU A 17 -0.52 -3.33 22.81
C LEU A 17 -0.64 -4.80 22.36
N LEU A 18 -1.28 -5.68 23.15
CA LEU A 18 -1.39 -7.11 22.86
C LEU A 18 -2.67 -7.53 22.11
N SER A 19 -3.53 -6.58 21.74
CA SER A 19 -4.82 -6.87 21.10
C SER A 19 -5.06 -5.99 19.87
N THR A 20 -4.18 -6.05 18.89
CA THR A 20 -4.55 -5.71 17.51
C THR A 20 -4.53 -7.00 16.70
N SER A 21 -5.48 -7.90 16.97
CA SER A 21 -5.90 -8.79 15.89
C SER A 21 -6.41 -7.85 14.79
N ASN A 22 -5.74 -7.86 13.64
CA ASN A 22 -6.15 -7.01 12.52
C ASN A 22 -7.60 -7.36 12.20
N ALA A 23 -8.52 -6.44 12.48
CA ALA A 23 -9.93 -6.66 12.25
C ALA A 23 -10.20 -6.73 10.75
N ASP A 24 -11.26 -7.43 10.36
CA ASP A 24 -11.75 -7.39 8.99
C ASP A 24 -12.07 -5.94 8.60
N GLU A 25 -11.57 -5.51 7.44
CA GLU A 25 -11.79 -4.17 6.94
C GLU A 25 -13.00 -4.19 5.99
N GLN A 26 -14.12 -3.65 6.45
CA GLN A 26 -15.37 -3.66 5.70
C GLN A 26 -15.49 -2.39 4.85
N ARG A 27 -15.89 -2.50 3.58
CA ARG A 27 -16.14 -1.37 2.68
C ARG A 27 -17.48 -1.60 1.96
N ILE A 28 -18.51 -1.89 2.76
CA ILE A 28 -19.80 -2.44 2.32
C ILE A 28 -20.51 -1.52 1.32
N ASN A 29 -20.34 -0.21 1.42
CA ASN A 29 -20.96 0.74 0.49
C ASN A 29 -20.41 0.65 -0.94
N TYR A 30 -19.27 -0.02 -1.14
CA TYR A 30 -18.70 -0.39 -2.43
C TYR A 30 -18.85 -1.88 -2.77
N GLY A 31 -19.48 -2.67 -1.89
CA GLY A 31 -19.71 -4.09 -2.10
C GLY A 31 -18.45 -4.94 -1.95
N ILE A 32 -17.59 -4.59 -0.99
CA ILE A 32 -16.29 -5.26 -0.80
C ILE A 32 -15.93 -5.39 0.68
N ILE A 33 -15.34 -6.54 1.03
CA ILE A 33 -14.83 -6.86 2.36
C ILE A 33 -13.41 -7.40 2.21
N PHE A 34 -12.51 -6.89 3.05
CA PHE A 34 -11.14 -7.34 3.20
C PHE A 34 -11.09 -8.21 4.46
N GLN A 35 -11.26 -9.52 4.28
CA GLN A 35 -11.25 -10.48 5.36
C GLN A 35 -9.80 -10.79 5.74
N ASN A 36 -9.41 -10.49 6.96
CA ASN A 36 -8.05 -10.75 7.44
C ASN A 36 -7.73 -12.26 7.40
N GLN A 37 -6.50 -12.59 7.03
CA GLN A 37 -5.95 -13.94 6.93
C GLN A 37 -4.69 -14.02 7.80
N PRO A 38 -4.23 -15.23 8.16
CA PRO A 38 -2.92 -15.40 8.80
C PRO A 38 -1.83 -14.61 8.09
N ASN A 39 -1.10 -13.80 8.86
CA ASN A 39 0.02 -13.03 8.34
C ASN A 39 1.03 -13.93 7.64
N ILE A 40 1.72 -13.39 6.65
CA ILE A 40 2.69 -14.16 5.86
C ILE A 40 4.05 -13.48 5.83
N ASP A 41 5.06 -14.28 5.50
CA ASP A 41 6.41 -13.78 5.23
C ASP A 41 7.01 -14.54 4.04
N PHE A 42 8.00 -13.93 3.40
CA PHE A 42 8.60 -14.39 2.16
C PHE A 42 10.05 -14.79 2.38
N ALA A 43 10.40 -15.98 1.87
CA ALA A 43 11.79 -16.37 1.77
C ALA A 43 12.43 -15.62 0.59
N THR A 44 13.35 -14.72 0.92
CA THR A 44 14.15 -13.96 -0.06
C THR A 44 15.39 -14.73 -0.50
N ASP A 45 15.95 -15.55 0.41
CA ASP A 45 17.13 -16.38 0.14
C ASP A 45 17.13 -17.62 1.08
N TYR A 46 18.18 -18.44 0.99
CA TYR A 46 18.34 -19.67 1.76
C TYR A 46 19.76 -19.85 2.29
N TRP A 47 19.88 -20.11 3.59
CA TRP A 47 21.10 -20.64 4.18
C TRP A 47 21.10 -22.17 4.10
N THR A 48 22.10 -22.76 3.45
CA THR A 48 22.24 -24.23 3.41
C THR A 48 23.21 -24.67 4.49
N HIS A 49 22.72 -25.42 5.47
CA HIS A 49 23.55 -26.01 6.54
C HIS A 49 23.72 -27.52 6.30
N ILE A 50 24.95 -28.03 6.42
CA ILE A 50 25.25 -29.45 6.20
C ILE A 50 25.55 -30.13 7.53
N TYR A 51 24.72 -31.11 7.89
CA TYR A 51 24.95 -32.00 9.00
C TYR A 51 25.73 -33.23 8.56
N GLU A 52 26.75 -33.59 9.33
CA GLU A 52 27.49 -34.83 9.18
C GLU A 52 27.00 -35.86 10.21
N ILE A 53 26.38 -36.93 9.74
CA ILE A 53 25.81 -37.97 10.60
C ILE A 53 26.65 -39.23 10.46
N PRO A 54 27.40 -39.61 11.51
CA PRO A 54 28.23 -40.81 11.47
C PRO A 54 27.38 -42.08 11.49
N MET A 55 27.67 -42.99 10.56
CA MET A 55 27.09 -44.34 10.50
C MET A 55 28.05 -45.39 11.08
N TYR A 56 28.69 -45.08 12.23
CA TYR A 56 29.61 -46.02 12.88
C TYR A 56 28.81 -47.20 13.47
N LEU A 57 28.80 -48.31 12.74
CA LEU A 57 28.14 -49.55 13.15
C LEU A 57 29.16 -50.71 13.18
N ASN A 58 30.26 -50.56 13.92
CA ASN A 58 31.34 -51.56 13.92
C ASN A 58 31.55 -52.18 15.31
N ILE A 59 31.00 -53.38 15.52
CA ILE A 59 31.19 -54.18 16.73
C ILE A 59 32.34 -55.19 16.48
N GLN A 60 33.59 -54.75 16.53
CA GLN A 60 34.76 -55.58 16.16
C GLN A 60 35.50 -56.19 17.38
N HIS A 61 34.79 -56.80 18.33
CA HIS A 61 35.46 -57.62 19.37
C HIS A 61 34.87 -59.02 19.44
N LYS A 62 35.58 -60.03 18.91
CA LYS A 62 35.25 -61.44 19.16
C LYS A 62 35.77 -61.78 20.55
N LEU A 63 34.87 -62.07 21.49
CA LEU A 63 35.25 -62.69 22.76
C LEU A 63 35.66 -64.12 22.45
N VAL A 64 36.97 -64.37 22.42
CA VAL A 64 37.54 -65.71 22.22
C VAL A 64 37.77 -66.34 23.59
N THR A 65 37.02 -67.39 23.89
CA THR A 65 37.25 -68.22 25.08
C THR A 65 38.41 -69.18 24.84
N LYS A 66 39.55 -68.95 25.50
CA LYS A 66 40.58 -69.99 25.69
C LYS A 66 40.25 -70.77 26.96
N CYS A 67 39.27 -71.67 26.89
CA CYS A 67 38.94 -72.57 27.99
C CYS A 67 39.68 -73.91 27.76
N PRO A 68 40.66 -74.30 28.60
CA PRO A 68 41.34 -75.58 28.45
C PRO A 68 40.38 -76.75 28.68
N LYS A 69 40.53 -77.85 27.91
CA LYS A 69 39.61 -79.02 27.90
C LYS A 69 39.42 -79.72 29.26
N GLN A 70 40.21 -79.36 30.28
CA GLN A 70 40.18 -79.93 31.62
C GLN A 70 39.54 -79.01 32.68
N ALA A 71 39.09 -77.81 32.32
CA ALA A 71 38.42 -76.92 33.27
C ALA A 71 36.99 -77.41 33.57
N GLY A 72 36.65 -77.57 34.84
CA GLY A 72 35.39 -78.17 35.33
C GLY A 72 34.10 -77.43 34.95
N ARG A 73 32.97 -77.82 35.57
CA ARG A 73 31.59 -77.32 35.28
C ARG A 73 31.47 -75.78 35.15
N GLN A 74 32.32 -75.01 35.85
CA GLN A 74 32.37 -73.55 35.78
C GLN A 74 32.76 -73.02 34.38
N CYS A 75 33.69 -73.68 33.67
CA CYS A 75 34.08 -73.31 32.32
C CYS A 75 32.96 -73.62 31.29
N GLN A 76 32.15 -74.66 31.51
CA GLN A 76 30.95 -74.92 30.69
C GLN A 76 29.90 -73.81 30.85
N SER A 77 29.64 -73.35 32.08
CA SER A 77 28.72 -72.22 32.33
C SER A 77 29.22 -70.93 31.67
N TYR A 78 30.52 -70.63 31.78
CA TYR A 78 31.13 -69.48 31.11
C TYR A 78 31.04 -69.57 29.58
N ASN A 79 31.28 -70.75 28.99
CA ASN A 79 31.12 -70.95 27.55
C ASN A 79 29.67 -70.74 27.08
N LYS A 80 28.66 -71.11 27.89
CA LYS A 80 27.26 -70.82 27.58
C LYS A 80 27.01 -69.30 27.55
N ILE A 81 27.51 -68.57 28.54
CA ILE A 81 27.42 -67.10 28.61
C ILE A 81 28.07 -66.46 27.39
N VAL A 82 29.31 -66.84 27.06
CA VAL A 82 30.03 -66.32 25.90
C VAL A 82 29.35 -66.68 24.58
N SER A 83 28.75 -67.87 24.48
CA SER A 83 27.98 -68.25 23.29
C SER A 83 26.72 -67.38 23.11
N GLN A 84 26.04 -67.00 24.19
CA GLN A 84 24.88 -66.10 24.14
C GLN A 84 25.28 -64.68 23.74
N VAL A 85 26.38 -64.16 24.31
CA VAL A 85 26.93 -62.84 23.92
C VAL A 85 27.35 -62.84 22.45
N ASN A 86 28.00 -63.90 21.96
CA ASN A 86 28.37 -64.02 20.55
C ASN A 86 27.13 -64.12 19.64
N TYR A 87 26.08 -64.84 20.04
CA TYR A 87 24.82 -64.91 19.30
C TYR A 87 24.15 -63.54 19.19
N MET A 88 24.02 -62.80 20.30
CA MET A 88 23.49 -61.43 20.30
C MET A 88 24.29 -60.53 19.35
N LYS A 89 25.62 -60.64 19.40
CA LYS A 89 26.50 -59.89 18.51
C LYS A 89 26.29 -60.24 17.04
N GLU A 90 26.18 -61.51 16.68
CA GLU A 90 25.92 -61.95 15.30
C GLU A 90 24.56 -61.42 14.80
N TYR A 91 23.52 -61.50 15.63
CA TYR A 91 22.21 -60.94 15.34
C TYR A 91 22.27 -59.42 15.10
N MET A 92 22.95 -58.68 15.97
CA MET A 92 23.12 -57.23 15.82
C MET A 92 23.90 -56.87 14.56
N ASN A 93 24.97 -57.61 14.26
CA ASN A 93 25.72 -57.42 13.01
C ASN A 93 24.84 -57.66 11.78
N ALA A 94 23.95 -58.66 11.81
CA ALA A 94 22.99 -58.86 10.74
C ALA A 94 22.04 -57.67 10.56
N GLN A 95 21.50 -57.12 11.65
CA GLN A 95 20.64 -55.92 11.62
C GLN A 95 21.38 -54.67 11.11
N ILE A 96 22.65 -54.52 11.49
CA ILE A 96 23.54 -53.47 11.00
C ILE A 96 23.72 -53.60 9.48
N GLN A 97 24.03 -54.79 8.98
CA GLN A 97 24.24 -55.02 7.55
C GLN A 97 22.95 -54.84 6.74
N ASP A 98 21.80 -55.27 7.28
CA ASP A 98 20.49 -55.01 6.67
C ASP A 98 20.21 -53.51 6.53
N THR A 99 20.38 -52.77 7.63
CA THR A 99 20.15 -51.31 7.64
C THR A 99 21.13 -50.59 6.73
N LYS A 100 22.41 -50.99 6.73
CA LYS A 100 23.41 -50.43 5.81
C LYS A 100 23.06 -50.70 4.35
N SER A 101 22.66 -51.93 4.02
CA SER A 101 22.21 -52.32 2.68
C SER A 101 20.99 -51.52 2.24
N LEU A 102 20.06 -51.26 3.16
CA LEU A 102 18.91 -50.41 2.90
C LEU A 102 19.33 -48.96 2.60
N ILE A 103 20.19 -48.37 3.44
CA ILE A 103 20.70 -47.00 3.22
C ILE A 103 21.43 -46.91 1.88
N ASP A 104 22.28 -47.89 1.56
CA ASP A 104 23.03 -47.96 0.31
C ASP A 104 22.12 -48.04 -0.93
N LYS A 105 20.92 -48.62 -0.79
CA LYS A 105 19.92 -48.71 -1.87
C LYS A 105 19.08 -47.45 -1.99
N LEU A 106 18.76 -46.81 -0.87
CA LEU A 106 17.82 -45.67 -0.83
C LEU A 106 18.51 -44.31 -0.98
N VAL A 107 19.77 -44.18 -0.52
CA VAL A 107 20.50 -42.91 -0.48
C VAL A 107 21.60 -42.90 -1.53
N PRO A 108 21.68 -41.86 -2.39
CA PRO A 108 22.70 -41.79 -3.42
C PRO A 108 24.12 -41.63 -2.83
N ARG A 109 25.06 -42.39 -3.39
CA ARG A 109 26.48 -42.35 -3.01
C ARG A 109 27.24 -41.24 -3.72
N LEU A 110 28.11 -40.56 -2.99
CA LEU A 110 28.96 -39.49 -3.48
C LEU A 110 30.21 -40.07 -4.16
N ASN A 111 30.18 -40.22 -5.49
CA ASN A 111 31.33 -40.69 -6.27
C ASN A 111 32.33 -39.56 -6.50
N THR A 112 33.39 -39.52 -5.68
CA THR A 112 34.47 -38.50 -5.74
C THR A 112 35.35 -38.62 -7.00
N THR A 113 35.36 -39.77 -7.67
CA THR A 113 36.23 -40.05 -8.84
C THR A 113 35.78 -39.40 -10.15
N LEU A 114 34.53 -38.93 -10.26
CA LEU A 114 33.96 -38.39 -11.52
C LEU A 114 34.18 -36.88 -11.73
N LEU A 115 34.60 -36.13 -10.71
CA LEU A 115 34.77 -34.66 -10.82
C LEU A 115 36.18 -34.23 -11.26
N GLY A 116 37.17 -35.13 -11.22
CA GLY A 116 38.55 -34.85 -11.61
C GLY A 116 38.85 -34.96 -13.11
N LYS A 117 37.96 -35.58 -13.89
CA LYS A 117 38.13 -35.74 -15.34
C LYS A 117 36.78 -35.67 -16.06
N SER A 118 36.42 -34.49 -16.59
CA SER A 118 35.75 -34.31 -17.88
C SER A 118 35.18 -32.90 -18.04
N LYS A 119 35.61 -32.19 -19.08
CA LYS A 119 35.00 -30.95 -19.59
C LYS A 119 33.70 -31.20 -20.39
N ARG A 120 33.24 -32.44 -20.56
CA ARG A 120 32.07 -32.80 -21.38
C ARG A 120 31.41 -34.09 -20.87
N ALA A 121 30.65 -33.98 -19.79
CA ALA A 121 29.51 -34.84 -19.46
C ALA A 121 28.93 -34.34 -18.14
N ILE A 122 27.86 -33.57 -18.23
CA ILE A 122 27.02 -33.22 -17.10
C ILE A 122 26.49 -34.53 -16.51
N ILE A 123 26.58 -34.65 -15.19
CA ILE A 123 26.34 -35.84 -14.36
C ILE A 123 25.08 -36.61 -14.85
N PRO A 124 25.19 -37.84 -15.40
CA PRO A 124 24.06 -38.58 -15.99
C PRO A 124 22.97 -38.99 -14.98
N PHE A 125 23.17 -38.75 -13.68
CA PHE A 125 22.21 -39.02 -12.60
C PHE A 125 21.10 -37.95 -12.48
N VAL A 126 21.28 -36.77 -13.08
CA VAL A 126 20.42 -35.58 -12.82
C VAL A 126 19.04 -35.67 -13.49
N GLY A 127 18.85 -36.54 -14.49
CA GLY A 127 17.67 -36.48 -15.36
C GLY A 127 16.41 -37.24 -14.92
N SER A 128 16.50 -38.35 -14.17
CA SER A 128 15.35 -39.26 -14.01
C SER A 128 14.93 -39.60 -12.57
N ILE A 129 15.78 -39.37 -11.56
CA ILE A 129 15.50 -39.77 -10.16
C ILE A 129 15.36 -38.55 -9.22
N VAL A 130 15.89 -37.40 -9.59
CA VAL A 130 16.05 -36.25 -8.68
C VAL A 130 14.77 -35.41 -8.53
N GLY A 131 13.85 -35.46 -9.50
CA GLY A 131 12.59 -34.70 -9.44
C GLY A 131 11.62 -35.16 -8.37
N GLY A 132 11.59 -36.47 -8.07
CA GLY A 132 10.66 -37.06 -7.10
C GLY A 132 11.18 -37.10 -5.66
N LEU A 133 12.49 -37.26 -5.47
CA LEU A 133 13.12 -37.46 -4.16
C LEU A 133 13.71 -36.18 -3.53
N PHE A 134 14.00 -35.16 -4.32
CA PHE A 134 14.83 -34.02 -3.87
C PHE A 134 14.26 -32.65 -4.20
N GLY A 135 12.94 -32.52 -4.39
CA GLY A 135 12.23 -31.24 -4.43
C GLY A 135 12.97 -30.11 -5.17
N LEU A 136 12.96 -30.11 -6.51
CA LEU A 136 13.40 -28.99 -7.37
C LEU A 136 14.75 -28.33 -6.99
N VAL A 137 15.75 -29.10 -6.59
CA VAL A 137 17.11 -28.57 -6.42
C VAL A 137 17.74 -28.33 -7.79
N THR A 138 18.09 -27.07 -8.08
CA THR A 138 18.79 -26.73 -9.33
C THR A 138 20.18 -27.37 -9.39
N GLU A 139 20.61 -27.77 -10.58
CA GLU A 139 21.94 -28.37 -10.83
C GLU A 139 23.10 -27.52 -10.25
N LYS A 140 22.94 -26.19 -10.30
CA LYS A 140 23.86 -25.21 -9.73
C LYS A 140 24.03 -25.38 -8.21
N SER A 141 22.95 -25.63 -7.48
CA SER A 141 22.98 -25.85 -6.02
C SER A 141 23.65 -27.18 -5.67
N MET A 142 23.37 -28.24 -6.44
CA MET A 142 24.01 -29.55 -6.23
C MET A 142 25.54 -29.46 -6.39
N LYS A 143 26.03 -28.76 -7.42
CA LYS A 143 27.47 -28.56 -7.62
C LYS A 143 28.15 -27.83 -6.45
N LYS A 144 27.50 -26.80 -5.88
CA LYS A 144 28.00 -26.08 -4.70
C LYS A 144 28.11 -27.01 -3.50
N ILE A 145 27.08 -27.81 -3.23
CA ILE A 145 27.04 -28.76 -2.11
C ILE A 145 28.16 -29.79 -2.24
N VAL A 146 28.30 -30.43 -3.40
CA VAL A 146 29.35 -31.44 -3.62
C VAL A 146 30.74 -30.83 -3.49
N THR A 147 30.96 -29.62 -4.00
CA THR A 147 32.25 -28.92 -3.86
C THR A 147 32.55 -28.63 -2.39
N HIS A 148 31.56 -28.19 -1.61
CA HIS A 148 31.71 -27.92 -0.19
C HIS A 148 31.99 -29.21 0.61
N ILE A 149 31.25 -30.29 0.35
CA ILE A 149 31.48 -31.61 0.97
C ILE A 149 32.90 -32.12 0.67
N ASN A 150 33.37 -31.96 -0.57
CA ASN A 150 34.74 -32.36 -0.93
C ASN A 150 35.79 -31.52 -0.20
N THR A 151 35.55 -30.22 -0.03
CA THR A 151 36.43 -29.31 0.72
C THR A 151 36.48 -29.72 2.20
N LEU A 152 35.31 -29.91 2.83
CA LEU A 152 35.17 -30.42 4.19
C LEU A 152 35.85 -31.79 4.38
N THR A 153 35.67 -32.71 3.43
CA THR A 153 36.30 -34.04 3.50
C THR A 153 37.83 -33.92 3.42
N SER A 154 38.35 -33.00 2.59
CA SER A 154 39.80 -32.77 2.45
C SER A 154 40.41 -32.05 3.66
N GLU A 155 39.68 -31.16 4.33
CA GLU A 155 40.13 -30.41 5.50
C GLU A 155 39.96 -31.22 6.81
N ASN A 156 38.86 -31.96 6.97
CA ASN A 156 38.67 -32.88 8.10
C ASN A 156 39.69 -34.02 8.09
N ASN A 157 40.17 -34.47 6.93
CA ASN A 157 41.29 -35.41 6.87
C ASN A 157 42.60 -34.79 7.40
N LYS A 158 42.80 -33.47 7.27
CA LYS A 158 43.96 -32.77 7.86
C LYS A 158 43.83 -32.59 9.37
N ILE A 159 42.62 -32.31 9.87
CA ILE A 159 42.35 -32.16 11.31
C ILE A 159 42.31 -33.52 12.03
N SER A 160 41.77 -34.57 11.42
CA SER A 160 41.79 -35.94 11.96
C SER A 160 43.22 -36.50 12.05
N ASN A 161 44.10 -36.13 11.12
CA ASN A 161 45.52 -36.46 11.19
C ASN A 161 46.27 -35.65 12.28
N ALA A 162 45.80 -34.46 12.64
CA ALA A 162 46.30 -33.70 13.80
C ALA A 162 45.76 -34.23 15.15
N LEU A 163 44.53 -34.74 15.19
CA LEU A 163 43.91 -35.36 16.38
C LEU A 163 44.43 -36.78 16.66
N LYS A 164 44.97 -37.49 15.65
CA LYS A 164 45.71 -38.74 15.85
C LYS A 164 47.03 -38.54 16.64
N GLN A 165 47.47 -37.30 16.86
CA GLN A 165 48.71 -37.00 17.58
C GLN A 165 48.55 -36.85 19.10
N TYR A 166 47.35 -37.07 19.66
CA TYR A 166 47.07 -37.03 21.11
C TYR A 166 46.35 -38.28 21.66
N GLY A 167 46.62 -39.45 21.07
CA GLY A 167 46.04 -40.73 21.50
C GLY A 167 47.06 -41.72 22.07
N GLY A 168 48.11 -41.24 22.76
CA GLY A 168 49.24 -42.06 23.20
C GLY A 168 49.67 -41.82 24.64
N SER A 169 48.80 -42.09 25.62
CA SER A 169 49.19 -42.34 27.02
C SER A 169 47.97 -42.72 27.87
N LEU A 170 47.67 -44.01 27.97
CA LEU A 170 46.91 -44.59 29.08
C LEU A 170 47.03 -46.13 29.08
N ALA A 171 48.22 -46.62 29.45
CA ALA A 171 48.43 -47.97 29.99
C ALA A 171 49.89 -48.12 30.51
N SER A 172 50.10 -48.08 31.84
CA SER A 172 51.10 -48.92 32.55
C SER A 172 51.13 -48.67 34.08
N PHE A 173 50.92 -49.74 34.87
CA PHE A 173 51.52 -50.17 36.17
C PHE A 173 50.43 -50.95 36.97
N VAL A 174 50.65 -52.11 37.60
CA VAL A 174 51.82 -52.64 38.34
C VAL A 174 51.81 -54.19 38.31
N SER A 175 52.99 -54.84 38.36
CA SER A 175 53.13 -56.26 38.75
C SER A 175 54.09 -56.47 39.94
N GLN A 176 53.61 -57.24 40.93
CA GLN A 176 54.25 -58.41 41.57
C GLN A 176 55.34 -58.24 42.65
N THR A 177 55.18 -58.92 43.80
CA THR A 177 56.16 -59.89 44.35
C THR A 177 55.56 -60.78 45.46
N GLU A 178 56.15 -61.96 45.65
CA GLU A 178 55.72 -63.08 46.49
C GLU A 178 56.86 -63.54 47.43
N LYS A 179 56.50 -64.31 48.49
CA LYS A 179 57.30 -65.21 49.36
C LYS A 179 57.97 -64.68 50.63
N ARG A 180 57.44 -65.12 51.78
CA ARG A 180 58.08 -65.98 52.82
C ARG A 180 57.23 -65.96 54.10
N LEU A 181 56.67 -67.09 54.53
CA LEU A 181 56.83 -67.62 55.90
C LEU A 181 56.17 -69.01 56.02
N ASP A 182 56.73 -69.98 55.32
CA ASP A 182 56.70 -71.35 55.82
C ASP A 182 57.55 -71.41 57.10
N ASN A 183 57.10 -72.22 58.07
CA ASN A 183 57.84 -72.70 59.25
C ASN A 183 57.53 -72.07 60.61
N ALA A 184 56.27 -71.81 60.91
CA ALA A 184 55.83 -71.75 62.30
C ALA A 184 54.52 -72.53 62.50
N MET A 185 54.67 -73.72 63.10
CA MET A 185 53.64 -74.38 63.92
C MET A 185 52.66 -75.32 63.20
N GLN A 186 53.22 -76.24 62.40
CA GLN A 186 52.74 -77.62 62.41
C GLN A 186 52.69 -78.14 63.85
N GLY A 187 51.56 -78.68 64.31
CA GLY A 187 51.56 -79.43 65.58
C GLY A 187 50.22 -79.92 66.09
N ILE A 188 49.41 -79.03 66.71
CA ILE A 188 48.43 -79.46 67.74
C ILE A 188 47.01 -78.95 67.48
N GLU A 189 46.65 -78.58 66.24
CA GLU A 189 45.30 -78.06 65.90
C GLU A 189 44.60 -78.86 64.79
N LYS A 190 45.02 -80.12 64.60
CA LYS A 190 44.73 -80.91 63.39
C LYS A 190 43.31 -81.50 63.24
N ASN A 191 42.38 -81.32 64.18
CA ASN A 191 40.98 -81.77 64.00
C ASN A 191 39.94 -80.63 64.09
N TYR A 192 40.22 -79.53 64.79
CA TYR A 192 39.30 -78.38 64.86
C TYR A 192 39.46 -77.43 63.66
N GLN A 193 40.67 -77.33 63.11
CA GLN A 193 40.93 -76.55 61.90
C GLN A 193 40.37 -77.21 60.64
N ALA A 194 40.23 -78.53 60.55
CA ALA A 194 39.69 -79.15 59.33
C ALA A 194 38.23 -78.74 59.05
N LEU A 195 37.40 -78.61 60.09
CA LEU A 195 36.01 -78.18 59.99
C LEU A 195 35.84 -76.67 59.83
N SER A 196 36.65 -75.84 60.52
CA SER A 196 36.62 -74.38 60.33
C SER A 196 37.31 -73.93 59.04
N PHE A 197 38.33 -74.65 58.57
CA PHE A 197 38.96 -74.49 57.25
C PHE A 197 38.03 -74.95 56.13
N LEU A 198 37.29 -76.05 56.30
CA LEU A 198 36.22 -76.42 55.37
C LEU A 198 35.12 -75.37 55.35
N ASN A 199 34.68 -74.87 56.49
CA ASN A 199 33.63 -73.83 56.52
C ASN A 199 34.12 -72.49 55.95
N THR A 200 35.38 -72.11 56.19
CA THR A 200 35.96 -70.89 55.60
C THR A 200 36.33 -71.06 54.13
N LEU A 201 36.73 -72.25 53.66
CA LEU A 201 36.85 -72.57 52.24
C LEU A 201 35.50 -72.58 51.56
N ILE A 202 34.47 -73.20 52.16
CA ILE A 202 33.11 -73.21 51.63
C ILE A 202 32.57 -71.77 51.59
N GLN A 203 32.74 -70.97 52.64
CA GLN A 203 32.29 -69.57 52.66
C GLN A 203 33.09 -68.68 51.71
N ARG A 204 34.41 -68.90 51.57
CA ARG A 204 35.26 -68.17 50.63
C ARG A 204 34.95 -68.56 49.20
N ASP A 205 34.78 -69.84 48.91
CA ASP A 205 34.41 -70.35 47.59
C ASP A 205 32.96 -69.99 47.26
N TYR A 206 32.05 -69.97 48.24
CA TYR A 206 30.67 -69.50 48.07
C TYR A 206 30.63 -68.00 47.81
N LYS A 207 31.37 -67.19 48.57
CA LYS A 207 31.47 -65.74 48.35
C LYS A 207 32.21 -65.39 47.06
N ASN A 208 33.24 -66.16 46.71
CA ASN A 208 33.90 -66.04 45.41
C ASN A 208 32.95 -66.45 44.29
N LEU A 209 32.18 -67.53 44.44
CA LEU A 209 31.19 -67.97 43.47
C LEU A 209 30.07 -66.94 43.33
N GLU A 210 29.56 -66.39 44.43
CA GLU A 210 28.58 -65.31 44.49
C GLU A 210 29.11 -64.06 43.79
N ASN A 211 30.31 -63.59 44.13
CA ASN A 211 30.96 -62.47 43.47
C ASN A 211 31.13 -62.72 41.96
N HIS A 212 31.60 -63.92 41.56
CA HIS A 212 31.73 -64.25 40.13
C HIS A 212 30.37 -64.30 39.44
N TYR A 213 29.32 -64.83 40.08
CA TYR A 213 27.97 -64.84 39.51
C TYR A 213 27.42 -63.42 39.36
N THR A 214 27.64 -62.55 40.34
CA THR A 214 27.26 -61.15 40.27
C THR A 214 28.03 -60.42 39.17
N ASP A 215 29.35 -60.63 39.07
CA ASP A 215 30.18 -60.04 38.00
C ASP A 215 29.73 -60.54 36.61
N TYR A 216 29.45 -61.84 36.46
CA TYR A 216 28.94 -62.41 35.20
C TYR A 216 27.56 -61.88 34.84
N PHE A 217 26.67 -61.79 35.82
CA PHE A 217 25.32 -61.28 35.61
C PHE A 217 25.34 -59.79 35.27
N GLN A 218 26.22 -59.01 35.90
CA GLN A 218 26.45 -57.61 35.60
C GLN A 218 26.99 -57.44 34.18
N ILE A 219 28.03 -58.17 33.78
CA ILE A 219 28.56 -58.15 32.40
C ILE A 219 27.46 -58.49 31.39
N LEU A 220 26.66 -59.52 31.66
CA LEU A 220 25.55 -59.90 30.78
C LEU A 220 24.47 -58.81 30.69
N THR A 221 24.13 -58.18 31.81
CA THR A 221 23.13 -57.11 31.89
C THR A 221 23.61 -55.88 31.13
N ASP A 222 24.86 -55.49 31.34
CA ASP A 222 25.50 -54.37 30.63
C ASP A 222 25.54 -54.64 29.12
N GLN A 223 25.98 -55.83 28.70
CA GLN A 223 25.99 -56.20 27.28
C GLN A 223 24.59 -56.23 26.66
N ASN A 224 23.57 -56.67 27.42
CA ASN A 224 22.19 -56.66 26.96
C ASN A 224 21.62 -55.24 26.86
N GLN A 225 21.96 -54.37 27.81
CA GLN A 225 21.57 -52.97 27.78
C GLN A 225 22.23 -52.24 26.60
N ASP A 226 23.52 -52.47 26.36
CA ASP A 226 24.24 -51.93 25.19
C ASP A 226 23.65 -52.45 23.88
N ALA A 227 23.33 -53.75 23.82
CA ALA A 227 22.72 -54.38 22.66
C ALA A 227 21.35 -53.76 22.34
N ASN A 228 20.49 -53.61 23.35
CA ASN A 228 19.17 -53.00 23.19
C ASN A 228 19.27 -51.52 22.79
N THR A 229 20.21 -50.78 23.38
CA THR A 229 20.45 -49.38 23.04
C THR A 229 20.86 -49.22 21.58
N LEU A 230 21.79 -50.07 21.11
CA LEU A 230 22.23 -50.04 19.72
C LEU A 230 21.15 -50.56 18.77
N GLN A 231 20.35 -51.56 19.16
CA GLN A 231 19.21 -52.01 18.36
C GLN A 231 18.17 -50.89 18.16
N ASN A 232 17.82 -50.17 19.24
CA ASN A 232 16.92 -49.02 19.18
C ASN A 232 17.48 -47.94 18.27
N TYR A 233 18.77 -47.61 18.40
CA TYR A 233 19.44 -46.65 17.52
C TYR A 233 19.39 -47.05 16.04
N ILE A 234 19.63 -48.33 15.72
CA ILE A 234 19.57 -48.83 14.35
C ILE A 234 18.14 -48.74 13.80
N MET A 235 17.14 -49.11 14.60
CA MET A 235 15.74 -49.01 14.20
C MET A 235 15.30 -47.56 13.98
N ASP A 236 15.74 -46.65 14.85
CA ASP A 236 15.47 -45.21 14.73
C ASP A 236 16.15 -44.64 13.48
N LEU A 237 17.40 -45.02 13.21
CA LEU A 237 18.12 -44.62 12.00
C LEU A 237 17.45 -45.16 10.74
N LYS A 238 17.04 -46.42 10.75
CA LYS A 238 16.31 -47.06 9.64
C LYS A 238 15.01 -46.30 9.35
N THR A 239 14.21 -46.02 10.38
CA THR A 239 12.96 -45.27 10.29
C THR A 239 13.21 -43.84 9.80
N ALA A 240 14.23 -43.17 10.34
CA ALA A 240 14.63 -41.83 9.93
C ALA A 240 15.01 -41.76 8.44
N VAL A 241 15.78 -42.72 7.94
CA VAL A 241 16.18 -42.76 6.52
C VAL A 241 14.98 -43.04 5.62
N ILE A 242 14.07 -43.93 6.02
CA ILE A 242 12.83 -44.16 5.28
C ILE A 242 12.01 -42.85 5.20
N ASN A 243 11.82 -42.17 6.33
CA ASN A 243 11.13 -40.88 6.36
C ASN A 243 11.80 -39.84 5.45
N LEU A 244 13.14 -39.76 5.45
CA LEU A 244 13.89 -38.85 4.57
C LEU A 244 13.62 -39.13 3.09
N VAL A 245 13.57 -40.40 2.70
CA VAL A 245 13.32 -40.84 1.32
C VAL A 245 11.88 -40.53 0.92
N GLU A 246 10.94 -40.55 1.87
CA GLU A 246 9.57 -40.07 1.67
C GLU A 246 9.44 -38.52 1.64
N GLY A 247 10.54 -37.79 1.77
CA GLY A 247 10.52 -36.32 1.79
C GLY A 247 10.17 -35.72 3.15
N LYS A 248 10.22 -36.49 4.25
CA LYS A 248 10.00 -36.02 5.63
C LYS A 248 11.28 -36.04 6.47
N LEU A 249 11.67 -34.89 7.01
CA LEU A 249 12.78 -34.85 7.96
C LEU A 249 12.31 -35.40 9.31
N SER A 250 13.00 -36.40 9.85
CA SER A 250 12.62 -37.06 11.11
C SER A 250 13.34 -36.44 12.32
N PRO A 251 12.64 -36.23 13.46
CA PRO A 251 13.27 -35.83 14.72
C PRO A 251 14.22 -36.91 15.29
N LEU A 252 14.09 -38.16 14.83
CA LEU A 252 15.01 -39.26 15.16
C LEU A 252 16.41 -39.05 14.55
N LEU A 253 16.49 -38.29 13.45
CA LEU A 253 17.75 -38.02 12.75
C LEU A 253 18.41 -36.73 13.23
N LEU A 254 17.61 -35.66 13.29
CA LEU A 254 18.02 -34.36 13.80
C LEU A 254 17.08 -34.00 14.93
N LYS A 255 17.57 -33.99 16.17
CA LYS A 255 16.75 -33.63 17.34
C LYS A 255 16.34 -32.15 17.31
N PRO A 256 15.20 -31.76 17.91
CA PRO A 256 14.72 -30.38 17.88
C PRO A 256 15.73 -29.37 18.44
N GLU A 257 16.50 -29.76 19.46
CA GLU A 257 17.51 -28.92 20.11
C GLU A 257 18.65 -28.58 19.14
N VAL A 258 19.03 -29.52 18.26
CA VAL A 258 20.07 -29.32 17.25
C VAL A 258 19.62 -28.32 16.19
N ILE A 259 18.37 -28.40 15.74
CA ILE A 259 17.80 -27.43 14.78
C ILE A 259 17.73 -26.05 15.44
N GLN A 260 17.25 -25.97 16.68
CA GLN A 260 17.14 -24.70 17.39
C GLN A 260 18.50 -24.05 17.63
N GLN A 261 19.51 -24.82 18.01
CA GLN A 261 20.89 -24.33 18.12
C GLN A 261 21.42 -23.85 16.77
N THR A 262 21.20 -24.62 15.71
CA THR A 262 21.65 -24.25 14.35
C THR A 262 21.00 -22.95 13.87
N VAL A 263 19.71 -22.76 14.13
CA VAL A 263 19.00 -21.50 13.87
C VAL A 263 19.65 -20.36 14.64
N SER A 264 19.94 -20.54 15.93
CA SER A 264 20.59 -19.52 16.75
C SER A 264 21.95 -19.14 16.20
N ASP A 265 22.77 -20.13 15.84
CA ASP A 265 24.11 -19.92 15.29
C ASP A 265 24.07 -19.20 13.94
N ILE A 266 23.18 -19.61 13.04
CA ILE A 266 22.96 -18.93 11.75
C ILE A 266 22.52 -17.48 12.02
N GLN A 267 21.57 -17.23 12.93
CA GLN A 267 21.11 -15.88 13.21
C GLN A 267 22.22 -14.99 13.78
N ASN A 268 23.11 -15.53 14.62
CA ASN A 268 24.28 -14.82 15.14
C ASN A 268 25.27 -14.45 14.02
N ILE A 269 25.49 -15.35 13.06
CA ILE A 269 26.32 -15.08 11.88
C ILE A 269 25.67 -14.01 10.99
N LEU A 270 24.35 -14.07 10.78
CA LEU A 270 23.64 -13.05 10.00
C LEU A 270 23.70 -11.68 10.68
N ASN A 271 23.51 -11.63 11.99
CA ASN A 271 23.58 -10.37 12.75
C ASN A 271 24.97 -9.70 12.67
N THR A 272 26.05 -10.49 12.51
CA THR A 272 27.42 -9.97 12.47
C THR A 272 27.89 -9.65 11.06
N ASN A 273 27.59 -10.52 10.08
CA ASN A 273 28.15 -10.43 8.73
C ASN A 273 27.14 -9.97 7.67
N TYR A 274 25.84 -10.11 7.93
CA TYR A 274 24.76 -9.89 6.95
C TYR A 274 23.53 -9.22 7.59
N THR A 275 23.71 -8.04 8.19
CA THR A 275 22.73 -7.36 9.06
C THR A 275 21.34 -7.12 8.45
N GLY A 276 21.21 -7.18 7.12
CA GLY A 276 19.93 -7.08 6.41
C GLY A 276 19.11 -8.38 6.35
N TYR A 277 19.66 -9.52 6.74
CA TYR A 277 19.01 -10.83 6.65
C TYR A 277 18.67 -11.41 8.03
N LYS A 278 17.55 -12.11 8.09
CA LYS A 278 17.10 -12.85 9.28
C LYS A 278 16.56 -14.22 8.88
N ILE A 279 16.60 -15.16 9.81
CA ILE A 279 15.94 -16.45 9.61
C ILE A 279 14.43 -16.24 9.69
N LEU A 280 13.71 -16.83 8.74
CA LEU A 280 12.26 -16.68 8.61
C LEU A 280 11.48 -17.25 9.80
N THR A 281 11.97 -18.36 10.38
CA THR A 281 11.33 -19.03 11.52
C THR A 281 12.33 -19.79 12.38
N SER A 282 12.19 -19.68 13.69
CA SER A 282 13.00 -20.41 14.66
C SER A 282 12.36 -21.70 15.15
N ASN A 283 11.12 -22.00 14.74
CA ASN A 283 10.37 -23.15 15.22
C ASN A 283 10.85 -24.45 14.53
N PRO A 284 11.41 -25.44 15.25
CA PRO A 284 11.83 -26.72 14.69
C PRO A 284 10.73 -27.47 13.93
N HIS A 285 9.47 -27.33 14.37
CA HIS A 285 8.32 -27.98 13.72
C HIS A 285 8.15 -27.58 12.26
N TYR A 286 8.52 -26.35 11.89
CA TYR A 286 8.50 -25.92 10.50
C TYR A 286 9.45 -26.77 9.65
N TYR A 287 10.67 -27.02 10.16
CA TYR A 287 11.69 -27.72 9.40
C TYR A 287 11.37 -29.20 9.17
N TYR A 288 10.73 -29.86 10.14
CA TYR A 288 10.31 -31.25 9.96
C TYR A 288 9.23 -31.44 8.89
N ASN A 289 8.32 -30.47 8.76
CA ASN A 289 7.18 -30.58 7.84
C ASN A 289 7.44 -29.95 6.47
N TYR A 290 8.30 -28.93 6.40
CA TYR A 290 8.37 -28.04 5.23
C TYR A 290 9.80 -27.76 4.74
N ALA A 291 10.85 -28.18 5.46
CA ALA A 291 12.21 -27.91 5.00
C ALA A 291 12.53 -28.64 3.70
N LYS A 292 13.23 -27.95 2.81
CA LYS A 292 13.90 -28.57 1.67
C LYS A 292 15.27 -29.06 2.12
N TYR A 293 15.61 -30.29 1.77
CA TYR A 293 16.90 -30.86 2.11
C TYR A 293 17.39 -31.85 1.05
N ILE A 294 18.68 -32.14 1.09
CA ILE A 294 19.37 -33.11 0.24
C ILE A 294 20.15 -34.05 1.13
N VAL A 295 20.11 -35.33 0.80
CA VAL A 295 20.83 -36.37 1.52
C VAL A 295 21.82 -37.05 0.59
N LEU A 296 23.07 -37.16 1.03
CA LEU A 296 24.15 -37.80 0.29
C LEU A 296 24.90 -38.74 1.22
N GLN A 297 25.37 -39.87 0.69
CA GLN A 297 26.13 -40.84 1.47
C GLN A 297 27.59 -40.91 1.01
N ASN A 298 28.52 -41.02 1.95
CA ASN A 298 29.91 -41.39 1.68
C ASN A 298 30.37 -42.46 2.68
N ASN A 299 30.46 -43.72 2.22
CA ASN A 299 30.95 -44.90 2.95
C ASN A 299 30.39 -45.08 4.38
N THR A 300 30.89 -44.32 5.36
CA THR A 300 30.54 -44.37 6.78
C THR A 300 29.80 -43.14 7.29
N LYS A 301 29.47 -42.17 6.42
CA LYS A 301 28.84 -40.90 6.82
C LYS A 301 27.67 -40.55 5.91
N LEU A 302 26.62 -40.02 6.51
CA LEU A 302 25.47 -39.44 5.81
C LEU A 302 25.54 -37.92 5.96
N TYR A 303 25.53 -37.22 4.83
CA TYR A 303 25.53 -35.77 4.76
C TYR A 303 24.10 -35.31 4.47
N LEU A 304 23.54 -34.52 5.37
CA LEU A 304 22.21 -33.96 5.26
C LEU A 304 22.33 -32.44 5.11
N ALA A 305 22.08 -31.92 3.92
CA ALA A 305 22.09 -30.48 3.63
C ALA A 305 20.66 -29.93 3.75
N VAL A 306 20.37 -29.18 4.81
CA VAL A 306 19.05 -28.58 5.07
C VAL A 306 19.06 -27.10 4.70
N GLN A 307 18.00 -26.64 4.03
CA GLN A 307 17.82 -25.23 3.69
C GLN A 307 17.02 -24.49 4.75
N PHE A 308 17.60 -23.42 5.26
CA PHE A 308 17.00 -22.48 6.22
C PHE A 308 16.58 -21.21 5.48
N PRO A 309 15.28 -20.93 5.35
CA PRO A 309 14.80 -19.76 4.64
C PRO A 309 15.21 -18.47 5.36
N LEU A 310 15.66 -17.50 4.58
CA LEU A 310 16.06 -16.17 5.02
C LEU A 310 15.09 -15.11 4.47
N THR A 311 14.80 -14.10 5.28
CA THR A 311 14.01 -12.93 4.90
C THR A 311 14.82 -11.66 5.12
N THR A 312 14.63 -10.68 4.25
CA THR A 312 15.10 -9.30 4.48
C THR A 312 14.05 -8.43 5.16
N HIS A 313 12.84 -8.96 5.37
CA HIS A 313 11.75 -8.22 5.96
C HIS A 313 11.78 -8.34 7.49
N GLY A 314 11.66 -7.20 8.17
CA GLY A 314 11.69 -7.15 9.64
C GLY A 314 10.34 -7.42 10.31
N LYS A 315 9.25 -7.41 9.54
CA LYS A 315 7.88 -7.56 10.02
C LYS A 315 7.07 -8.42 9.04
N LEU A 316 6.09 -9.14 9.57
CA LEU A 316 5.16 -9.94 8.79
C LEU A 316 4.24 -9.04 7.95
N PHE A 317 3.78 -9.57 6.82
CA PHE A 317 2.81 -8.91 5.94
C PHE A 317 1.39 -9.25 6.34
N GLU A 318 0.52 -8.25 6.28
CA GLU A 318 -0.90 -8.40 6.54
C GLU A 318 -1.57 -8.89 5.26
N VAL A 319 -2.40 -9.91 5.37
CA VAL A 319 -3.04 -10.54 4.21
C VAL A 319 -4.54 -10.43 4.34
N TYR A 320 -5.17 -9.92 3.28
CA TYR A 320 -6.60 -9.79 3.18
C TYR A 320 -7.13 -10.62 2.02
N LYS A 321 -8.07 -11.51 2.31
CA LYS A 321 -8.90 -12.14 1.29
C LYS A 321 -10.01 -11.18 0.92
N ILE A 322 -10.07 -10.81 -0.35
CA ILE A 322 -11.03 -9.84 -0.83
C ILE A 322 -12.28 -10.58 -1.33
N LYS A 323 -13.42 -10.21 -0.77
CA LYS A 323 -14.75 -10.65 -1.22
C LYS A 323 -15.48 -9.46 -1.81
N SER A 324 -16.07 -9.62 -2.99
CA SER A 324 -16.94 -8.60 -3.59
C SER A 324 -18.33 -9.18 -3.83
N PHE A 325 -19.36 -8.38 -3.54
CA PHE A 325 -20.77 -8.73 -3.65
C PHE A 325 -21.58 -7.59 -4.31
N PRO A 326 -22.74 -7.89 -4.90
CA PRO A 326 -23.59 -6.87 -5.51
C PRO A 326 -24.19 -5.91 -4.47
N VAL A 327 -24.18 -4.61 -4.74
CA VAL A 327 -24.81 -3.56 -3.93
C VAL A 327 -26.04 -3.06 -4.66
N GLN A 328 -27.21 -3.13 -4.02
CA GLN A 328 -28.47 -2.72 -4.62
C GLN A 328 -28.47 -1.21 -4.95
N ILE A 329 -29.04 -0.83 -6.10
CA ILE A 329 -29.06 0.59 -6.54
C ILE A 329 -30.12 1.40 -5.79
N THR A 330 -31.34 0.85 -5.68
CA THR A 330 -32.44 1.43 -4.91
C THR A 330 -33.23 0.32 -4.22
N THR A 331 -33.92 0.63 -3.12
CA THR A 331 -34.69 -0.35 -2.33
C THR A 331 -35.76 -1.10 -3.14
N ASN A 332 -36.24 -0.50 -4.24
CA ASN A 332 -37.40 -1.00 -5.01
C ASN A 332 -37.00 -1.77 -6.28
N THR A 333 -35.71 -1.86 -6.60
CA THR A 333 -35.22 -2.50 -7.84
C THR A 333 -34.29 -3.65 -7.55
N SER A 334 -34.35 -4.75 -8.29
CA SER A 334 -33.37 -5.85 -8.19
C SER A 334 -32.06 -5.58 -8.95
N HIS A 335 -31.86 -4.36 -9.44
CA HIS A 335 -30.61 -3.91 -10.05
C HIS A 335 -29.53 -3.68 -8.98
N ALA A 336 -28.30 -4.05 -9.32
CA ALA A 336 -27.14 -3.87 -8.45
C ALA A 336 -25.95 -3.29 -9.20
N THR A 337 -24.95 -2.85 -8.43
CA THR A 337 -23.60 -2.64 -8.93
C THR A 337 -22.64 -3.54 -8.19
N GLN A 338 -21.58 -3.97 -8.85
CA GLN A 338 -20.52 -4.73 -8.20
C GLN A 338 -19.18 -4.24 -8.75
N LEU A 339 -18.13 -4.34 -7.95
CA LEU A 339 -16.80 -3.96 -8.40
C LEU A 339 -16.31 -4.91 -9.51
N PHE A 340 -15.66 -4.35 -10.53
CA PHE A 340 -15.05 -5.11 -11.63
C PHE A 340 -13.61 -5.50 -11.31
N ASP A 341 -13.16 -6.62 -11.87
CA ASP A 341 -11.79 -7.15 -11.80
C ASP A 341 -11.12 -7.09 -10.42
N VAL A 342 -11.75 -7.74 -9.43
CA VAL A 342 -11.27 -7.69 -8.04
C VAL A 342 -10.27 -8.82 -7.77
N PRO A 343 -9.04 -8.51 -7.32
CA PRO A 343 -8.07 -9.53 -6.95
C PRO A 343 -8.58 -10.36 -5.77
N LYS A 344 -8.17 -11.64 -5.67
CA LYS A 344 -8.64 -12.53 -4.59
C LYS A 344 -7.96 -12.28 -3.26
N TYR A 345 -6.67 -11.93 -3.28
CA TYR A 345 -5.89 -11.65 -2.08
C TYR A 345 -5.08 -10.37 -2.30
N MET A 346 -4.97 -9.58 -1.24
CA MET A 346 -4.14 -8.38 -1.18
C MET A 346 -3.29 -8.41 0.07
N LEU A 347 -2.03 -8.08 -0.11
CA LEU A 347 -1.00 -8.10 0.92
C LEU A 347 -0.52 -6.70 1.12
N ILE A 348 -0.37 -6.31 2.37
CA ILE A 348 -0.01 -4.95 2.73
C ILE A 348 1.15 -5.01 3.71
N THR A 349 2.12 -4.11 3.52
CA THR A 349 3.17 -3.93 4.52
C THR A 349 2.57 -3.38 5.81
N HIS A 350 3.19 -3.71 6.94
CA HIS A 350 2.72 -3.22 8.24
C HIS A 350 2.69 -1.67 8.35
N ASP A 351 3.50 -0.95 7.57
CA ASP A 351 3.47 0.52 7.50
C ASP A 351 2.44 1.07 6.48
N ARG A 352 1.70 0.18 5.80
CA ARG A 352 0.68 0.47 4.77
C ARG A 352 1.16 1.30 3.58
N LYS A 353 2.47 1.38 3.35
CA LYS A 353 3.05 2.14 2.21
C LYS A 353 3.11 1.33 0.93
N PHE A 354 3.24 0.02 1.05
CA PHE A 354 3.36 -0.89 -0.08
C PHE A 354 2.34 -2.01 0.00
N PHE A 355 1.92 -2.48 -1.15
CA PHE A 355 1.02 -3.62 -1.26
C PHE A 355 1.34 -4.46 -2.49
N THR A 356 0.81 -5.67 -2.53
CA THR A 356 0.78 -6.52 -3.73
C THR A 356 -0.49 -7.35 -3.71
N THR A 357 -0.90 -7.86 -4.87
CA THR A 357 -1.98 -8.84 -4.95
C THR A 357 -1.41 -10.24 -5.12
N LEU A 358 -2.13 -11.25 -4.63
CA LEU A 358 -1.77 -12.65 -4.84
C LEU A 358 -2.93 -13.44 -5.45
N THR A 359 -2.58 -14.38 -6.32
CA THR A 359 -3.53 -15.36 -6.85
C THR A 359 -3.80 -16.47 -5.83
N LEU A 360 -4.86 -17.25 -6.06
CA LEU A 360 -5.14 -18.42 -5.23
C LEU A 360 -4.00 -19.46 -5.29
N GLU A 361 -3.39 -19.63 -6.46
CA GLU A 361 -2.26 -20.55 -6.64
C GLU A 361 -1.05 -20.11 -5.81
N GLN A 362 -0.71 -18.81 -5.84
CA GLN A 362 0.38 -18.27 -5.03
C GLN A 362 0.11 -18.43 -3.53
N MET A 363 -1.13 -18.18 -3.08
CA MET A 363 -1.51 -18.40 -1.69
C MET A 363 -1.42 -19.88 -1.27
N ASN A 364 -1.71 -20.81 -2.18
CA ASN A 364 -1.59 -22.24 -1.93
C ASN A 364 -0.14 -22.73 -1.90
N MET A 365 0.81 -21.98 -2.47
CA MET A 365 2.25 -22.26 -2.36
C MET A 365 2.83 -21.90 -0.98
N CYS A 366 2.11 -21.13 -0.17
CA CYS A 366 2.54 -20.75 1.17
C CYS A 366 2.26 -21.86 2.19
N GLN A 367 3.26 -22.17 3.02
CA GLN A 367 3.25 -23.30 3.96
C GLN A 367 3.19 -22.84 5.41
N GLY A 368 2.74 -23.69 6.33
CA GLY A 368 2.60 -23.37 7.75
C GLY A 368 1.20 -22.87 8.14
N ILE A 369 1.00 -22.66 9.45
CA ILE A 369 -0.30 -22.30 10.03
C ILE A 369 -0.35 -20.78 10.27
N THR A 370 0.51 -20.28 11.16
CA THR A 370 0.58 -18.86 11.57
C THR A 370 1.98 -18.54 12.11
N PRO A 371 2.77 -17.66 11.46
CA PRO A 371 2.54 -17.10 10.13
C PRO A 371 2.68 -18.17 9.02
N LYS A 372 2.16 -17.90 7.82
CA LYS A 372 2.48 -18.72 6.64
C LYS A 372 3.77 -18.22 5.99
N HIS A 373 4.52 -19.14 5.42
CA HIS A 373 5.82 -18.89 4.81
C HIS A 373 5.75 -19.21 3.32
N CYS A 374 6.03 -18.22 2.49
CA CYS A 374 5.95 -18.34 1.04
C CYS A 374 7.36 -18.43 0.42
N ASN A 375 7.56 -19.39 -0.48
CA ASN A 375 8.84 -19.63 -1.17
C ASN A 375 8.87 -18.92 -2.54
N PHE A 376 8.51 -17.64 -2.55
CA PHE A 376 8.64 -16.75 -3.70
C PHE A 376 8.75 -15.32 -3.19
N ASN A 377 9.24 -14.41 -4.02
CA ASN A 377 9.36 -13.01 -3.66
C ASN A 377 8.44 -12.16 -4.57
N PRO A 378 7.31 -11.65 -4.06
CA PRO A 378 6.42 -10.83 -4.88
C PRO A 378 6.97 -9.42 -5.07
N LEU A 379 6.57 -8.78 -6.16
CA LEU A 379 6.89 -7.38 -6.42
C LEU A 379 5.87 -6.48 -5.73
N PHE A 380 6.34 -5.67 -4.79
CA PHE A 380 5.50 -4.70 -4.09
C PHE A 380 5.34 -3.41 -4.90
N GLN A 381 4.13 -2.88 -4.89
CA GLN A 381 3.78 -1.62 -5.49
C GLN A 381 3.59 -0.55 -4.41
N SER A 382 3.90 0.71 -4.74
CA SER A 382 3.73 1.87 -3.84
C SER A 382 2.27 2.28 -3.71
N SER A 383 1.95 3.02 -2.65
CA SER A 383 0.63 3.64 -2.45
C SER A 383 0.12 4.59 -3.57
N ASN A 384 0.96 4.98 -4.53
CA ASN A 384 0.60 5.84 -5.67
C ASN A 384 0.11 5.08 -6.92
N THR A 385 -0.24 3.79 -6.79
CA THR A 385 -0.71 2.99 -7.92
C THR A 385 -2.09 3.41 -8.42
N THR A 386 -2.47 2.89 -9.58
CA THR A 386 -3.84 2.95 -10.12
C THR A 386 -4.71 1.77 -9.68
N GLU A 387 -4.24 0.95 -8.73
CA GLU A 387 -4.95 -0.28 -8.35
C GLU A 387 -6.19 0.05 -7.51
N CYS A 388 -7.36 -0.29 -8.03
CA CYS A 388 -8.64 0.04 -7.41
C CYS A 388 -8.79 -0.54 -5.98
N ALA A 389 -8.44 -1.81 -5.78
CA ALA A 389 -8.61 -2.49 -4.49
C ALA A 389 -7.88 -1.77 -3.34
N PHE A 390 -6.71 -1.22 -3.63
CA PHE A 390 -5.92 -0.46 -2.65
C PHE A 390 -6.56 0.88 -2.30
N HIS A 391 -7.11 1.61 -3.28
CA HIS A 391 -7.82 2.88 -3.03
C HIS A 391 -9.10 2.67 -2.23
N ILE A 392 -9.82 1.58 -2.50
CA ILE A 392 -10.99 1.17 -1.70
C ILE A 392 -10.57 0.82 -0.27
N PHE A 393 -9.47 0.08 -0.09
CA PHE A 393 -8.93 -0.23 1.23
C PHE A 393 -8.64 1.04 2.03
N ASN A 394 -8.00 2.04 1.40
CA ASN A 394 -7.69 3.33 2.02
C ASN A 394 -8.86 4.32 2.06
N ASN A 395 -10.03 3.97 1.52
CA ASN A 395 -11.23 4.81 1.48
C ASN A 395 -10.99 6.17 0.78
N ASP A 396 -10.15 6.20 -0.27
CA ASP A 396 -9.86 7.40 -1.07
C ASP A 396 -10.93 7.59 -2.15
N LYS A 397 -12.01 8.29 -1.78
CA LYS A 397 -13.21 8.46 -2.64
C LYS A 397 -12.92 9.01 -4.03
N GLN A 398 -12.00 9.96 -4.15
CA GLN A 398 -11.66 10.56 -5.43
C GLN A 398 -10.92 9.57 -6.32
N LYS A 399 -9.93 8.86 -5.78
CA LYS A 399 -9.22 7.82 -6.54
C LYS A 399 -10.10 6.63 -6.86
N ILE A 400 -11.01 6.24 -5.98
CA ILE A 400 -12.02 5.20 -6.27
C ILE A 400 -12.86 5.61 -7.47
N LYS A 401 -13.42 6.82 -7.50
CA LYS A 401 -14.22 7.33 -8.64
C LYS A 401 -13.43 7.35 -9.96
N ASN A 402 -12.12 7.55 -9.90
CA ASN A 402 -11.25 7.69 -11.08
C ASN A 402 -10.68 6.35 -11.58
N PHE A 403 -10.35 5.43 -10.68
CA PHE A 403 -9.62 4.19 -11.01
C PHE A 403 -10.44 2.90 -10.82
N CYS A 404 -11.58 2.95 -10.14
CA CYS A 404 -12.43 1.78 -9.96
C CYS A 404 -13.57 1.77 -10.97
N ASP A 405 -13.64 0.67 -11.73
CA ASP A 405 -14.79 0.39 -12.57
C ASP A 405 -15.80 -0.49 -11.82
N PHE A 406 -17.07 -0.09 -11.91
CA PHE A 406 -18.19 -0.87 -11.38
C PHE A 406 -19.00 -1.41 -12.55
N LYS A 407 -19.37 -2.68 -12.48
CA LYS A 407 -20.32 -3.30 -13.40
C LYS A 407 -21.74 -3.10 -12.88
N PHE A 408 -22.63 -2.69 -13.77
CA PHE A 408 -24.07 -2.68 -13.52
C PHE A 408 -24.64 -4.09 -13.78
N LEU A 409 -25.44 -4.59 -12.84
CA LEU A 409 -26.03 -5.92 -12.88
C LEU A 409 -27.57 -5.81 -12.92
N PRO A 410 -28.20 -6.04 -14.08
CA PRO A 410 -29.65 -5.97 -14.19
C PRO A 410 -30.34 -7.15 -13.50
N ASN A 411 -31.30 -6.89 -12.60
CA ASN A 411 -32.14 -7.91 -11.98
C ASN A 411 -31.36 -9.09 -11.38
N SER A 412 -30.15 -8.83 -10.87
CA SER A 412 -29.23 -9.87 -10.40
C SER A 412 -29.43 -10.23 -8.93
N ILE A 413 -30.16 -9.40 -8.19
CA ILE A 413 -30.42 -9.65 -6.77
C ILE A 413 -31.63 -10.57 -6.65
N SER A 414 -31.42 -11.70 -5.98
CA SER A 414 -32.45 -12.61 -5.49
C SER A 414 -32.36 -12.74 -3.97
N PRO A 415 -33.38 -13.30 -3.29
CA PRO A 415 -33.33 -13.49 -1.84
C PRO A 415 -32.17 -14.40 -1.41
N HIS A 416 -31.19 -13.86 -0.69
CA HIS A 416 -30.08 -14.61 -0.12
C HIS A 416 -29.45 -13.88 1.07
N ILE A 417 -28.67 -14.62 1.86
CA ILE A 417 -27.95 -14.12 3.04
C ILE A 417 -26.46 -14.37 2.80
N GLU A 418 -25.66 -13.31 2.89
CA GLU A 418 -24.19 -13.39 2.74
C GLU A 418 -23.54 -13.06 4.08
N GLN A 419 -22.63 -13.90 4.55
CA GLN A 419 -21.88 -13.62 5.78
C GLN A 419 -20.82 -12.54 5.54
N ILE A 420 -20.84 -11.47 6.34
CA ILE A 420 -19.86 -10.37 6.23
C ILE A 420 -18.84 -10.36 7.37
N SER A 421 -19.23 -10.78 8.56
CA SER A 421 -18.37 -11.00 9.73
C SER A 421 -18.90 -12.20 10.53
N ASP A 422 -18.28 -12.49 11.67
CA ASP A 422 -18.71 -13.60 12.51
C ASP A 422 -20.03 -13.35 13.27
N ASP A 423 -20.42 -12.08 13.40
CA ASP A 423 -21.65 -11.62 14.08
C ASP A 423 -22.65 -10.92 13.14
N SER A 424 -22.25 -10.63 11.89
CA SER A 424 -23.05 -9.82 10.98
C SER A 424 -23.23 -10.49 9.63
N VAL A 425 -24.44 -10.33 9.08
CA VAL A 425 -24.83 -10.86 7.77
C VAL A 425 -25.48 -9.78 6.93
N LEU A 426 -25.28 -9.86 5.63
CA LEU A 426 -25.92 -9.01 4.63
C LEU A 426 -27.14 -9.74 4.05
N ILE A 427 -28.28 -9.08 4.14
CA ILE A 427 -29.59 -9.59 3.76
C ILE A 427 -30.03 -8.95 2.44
N TYR A 428 -30.48 -9.79 1.51
CA TYR A 428 -31.06 -9.36 0.24
C TYR A 428 -32.52 -9.84 0.13
N GLN A 429 -33.45 -8.92 -0.17
CA GLN A 429 -34.83 -9.20 -0.56
C GLN A 429 -35.59 -10.23 0.32
N TYR A 430 -35.52 -10.08 1.65
CA TYR A 430 -36.36 -10.85 2.56
C TYR A 430 -37.43 -9.95 3.19
N ASP A 431 -38.65 -10.47 3.34
CA ASP A 431 -39.72 -9.73 4.04
C ASP A 431 -39.70 -10.01 5.54
N ASN A 432 -39.50 -11.27 5.93
CA ASN A 432 -39.47 -11.72 7.32
C ASN A 432 -38.41 -12.81 7.49
N LEU A 433 -37.73 -12.78 8.63
CA LEU A 433 -36.74 -13.77 9.06
C LEU A 433 -37.03 -14.17 10.50
N HIS A 434 -36.59 -15.36 10.91
CA HIS A 434 -36.77 -15.85 12.28
C HIS A 434 -35.43 -15.84 13.01
N LEU A 435 -35.40 -15.25 14.20
CA LEU A 435 -34.25 -15.21 15.07
C LEU A 435 -34.53 -16.08 16.29
N MET A 436 -33.80 -17.18 16.43
CA MET A 436 -33.92 -18.10 17.56
C MET A 436 -32.79 -17.84 18.56
N CYS A 437 -33.10 -17.35 19.76
CA CYS A 437 -32.15 -17.03 20.83
C CYS A 437 -32.63 -17.64 22.15
N ASN A 438 -31.84 -18.49 22.83
CA ASN A 438 -32.13 -19.00 24.19
C ASN A 438 -33.63 -19.30 24.42
N ASP A 439 -34.19 -20.19 23.59
CA ASP A 439 -35.60 -20.64 23.57
C ASP A 439 -36.67 -19.64 23.11
N LYS A 440 -36.29 -18.41 22.75
CA LYS A 440 -37.19 -17.43 22.14
C LYS A 440 -37.06 -17.46 20.62
N ASN A 441 -38.17 -17.65 19.92
CA ASN A 441 -38.24 -17.47 18.47
C ASN A 441 -38.90 -16.12 18.17
N ILE A 442 -38.14 -15.20 17.60
CA ILE A 442 -38.58 -13.84 17.31
C ILE A 442 -38.61 -13.67 15.79
N THR A 443 -39.76 -13.32 15.23
CA THR A 443 -39.84 -12.93 13.82
C THR A 443 -39.38 -11.48 13.68
N VAL A 444 -38.33 -11.25 12.90
CA VAL A 444 -37.78 -9.92 12.61
C VAL A 444 -38.13 -9.49 11.19
N SER A 445 -38.39 -8.20 11.00
CA SER A 445 -38.71 -7.66 9.68
C SER A 445 -37.46 -7.61 8.80
N GLY A 446 -37.56 -8.24 7.63
CA GLY A 446 -36.52 -8.26 6.61
C GLY A 446 -36.37 -6.92 5.90
N CYS A 447 -35.58 -6.90 4.82
CA CYS A 447 -35.27 -5.73 4.03
C CYS A 447 -34.90 -6.13 2.59
N SER A 448 -34.94 -5.14 1.69
CA SER A 448 -34.41 -5.29 0.33
C SER A 448 -32.89 -5.40 0.30
N PHE A 449 -32.19 -4.58 1.09
CA PHE A 449 -30.74 -4.63 1.28
C PHE A 449 -30.37 -4.01 2.64
N CYS A 450 -29.89 -4.82 3.58
CA CYS A 450 -29.47 -4.36 4.91
C CYS A 450 -28.54 -5.36 5.59
N ILE A 451 -27.86 -4.91 6.64
CA ILE A 451 -26.98 -5.70 7.49
C ILE A 451 -27.73 -6.01 8.77
N PHE A 452 -27.76 -7.28 9.16
CA PHE A 452 -28.19 -7.72 10.47
C PHE A 452 -26.96 -8.01 11.32
N LYS A 453 -26.87 -7.37 12.49
CA LYS A 453 -25.97 -7.81 13.55
C LYS A 453 -26.74 -8.73 14.48
N ILE A 454 -26.25 -9.95 14.61
CA ILE A 454 -26.93 -11.04 15.30
C ILE A 454 -26.30 -11.18 16.68
N PRO A 455 -27.10 -11.16 17.76
CA PRO A 455 -26.59 -11.38 19.11
C PRO A 455 -25.95 -12.76 19.25
N CYS A 456 -25.06 -12.87 20.22
CA CYS A 456 -24.52 -14.17 20.61
C CYS A 456 -25.60 -15.15 21.04
N HIS A 457 -25.35 -16.45 20.77
CA HIS A 457 -26.30 -17.55 21.02
C HIS A 457 -27.61 -17.46 20.23
N CYS A 458 -27.65 -16.64 19.18
CA CYS A 458 -28.78 -16.57 18.28
C CYS A 458 -28.49 -17.24 16.94
N ILE A 459 -29.54 -17.81 16.34
CA ILE A 459 -29.52 -18.39 15.02
C ILE A 459 -30.54 -17.62 14.16
N LEU A 460 -30.07 -17.10 13.03
CA LEU A 460 -30.94 -16.49 12.03
C LEU A 460 -31.38 -17.56 11.03
N LEU A 461 -32.69 -17.75 10.91
CA LEU A 461 -33.33 -18.70 10.03
C LEU A 461 -34.12 -17.98 8.94
N SER A 462 -33.90 -18.40 7.70
CA SER A 462 -34.74 -18.10 6.55
C SER A 462 -35.40 -19.39 6.03
N LYS A 463 -36.20 -19.28 4.97
CA LYS A 463 -36.80 -20.46 4.32
C LYS A 463 -35.77 -21.44 3.76
N ILE A 464 -34.57 -20.97 3.41
CA ILE A 464 -33.55 -21.74 2.67
C ILE A 464 -32.16 -21.70 3.28
N THR A 465 -31.90 -20.78 4.22
CA THR A 465 -30.58 -20.57 4.82
C THR A 465 -30.70 -20.49 6.34
N HIS A 466 -29.69 -21.01 7.02
CA HIS A 466 -29.50 -20.83 8.45
C HIS A 466 -28.11 -20.22 8.68
N PHE A 467 -28.01 -19.29 9.62
CA PHE A 467 -26.76 -18.67 10.03
C PHE A 467 -26.68 -18.67 11.55
N ALA A 468 -25.56 -19.14 12.09
CA ALA A 468 -25.29 -19.17 13.53
C ALA A 468 -23.99 -18.41 13.82
N THR A 469 -24.00 -17.57 14.85
CA THR A 469 -22.83 -16.82 15.30
C THR A 469 -21.79 -17.75 15.92
N LYS A 470 -20.50 -17.47 15.73
CA LYS A 470 -19.43 -18.25 16.37
C LYS A 470 -19.37 -17.98 17.88
N LEU A 471 -19.31 -19.05 18.67
CA LEU A 471 -19.25 -18.96 20.13
C LEU A 471 -18.01 -18.25 20.67
N SER A 472 -16.87 -18.36 19.95
CA SER A 472 -15.57 -17.84 20.38
C SER A 472 -15.51 -16.32 20.53
N LEU A 473 -16.47 -15.58 19.98
CA LEU A 473 -16.53 -14.11 20.04
C LEU A 473 -17.51 -13.59 21.09
N CYS A 474 -18.16 -14.49 21.83
CA CYS A 474 -19.26 -14.15 22.73
C CYS A 474 -18.84 -13.87 24.18
N GLU A 475 -17.54 -13.84 24.47
CA GLU A 475 -17.04 -13.70 25.85
C GLU A 475 -17.27 -12.30 26.46
N ASN A 476 -17.36 -11.24 25.64
CA ASN A 476 -17.29 -9.85 26.13
C ASN A 476 -18.53 -8.96 25.86
N GLY A 477 -19.65 -9.48 25.37
CA GLY A 477 -20.84 -8.64 25.22
C GLY A 477 -22.08 -9.31 24.67
N THR A 478 -23.22 -9.02 25.29
CA THR A 478 -24.56 -9.21 24.73
C THR A 478 -24.86 -8.01 23.81
N HIS A 479 -24.46 -8.08 22.54
CA HIS A 479 -24.91 -7.09 21.57
C HIS A 479 -26.37 -7.33 21.22
N ASP A 480 -27.21 -6.30 21.31
CA ASP A 480 -28.59 -6.38 20.85
C ASP A 480 -28.67 -6.54 19.33
N PHE A 481 -29.77 -7.14 18.87
CA PHE A 481 -30.05 -7.26 17.45
C PHE A 481 -30.16 -5.86 16.85
N THR A 482 -29.35 -5.57 15.83
CA THR A 482 -29.42 -4.29 15.12
C THR A 482 -29.53 -4.52 13.63
N LYS A 483 -30.37 -3.68 13.01
CA LYS A 483 -30.59 -3.63 11.57
C LYS A 483 -30.00 -2.33 11.05
N LEU A 484 -29.10 -2.43 10.07
CA LEU A 484 -28.37 -1.30 9.53
C LEU A 484 -28.46 -1.30 8.00
N HIS A 485 -28.60 -0.15 7.39
CA HIS A 485 -28.80 0.04 5.96
C HIS A 485 -27.54 0.66 5.35
N PRO A 486 -26.76 -0.09 4.57
CA PRO A 486 -25.70 0.47 3.73
C PRO A 486 -26.28 1.22 2.52
N VAL A 487 -25.44 1.99 1.85
CA VAL A 487 -25.79 2.74 0.62
C VAL A 487 -24.88 2.35 -0.53
N ASN A 488 -25.36 2.52 -1.76
CA ASN A 488 -24.54 2.29 -2.94
C ASN A 488 -23.70 3.52 -3.28
N LEU A 489 -22.53 3.63 -2.64
CA LEU A 489 -21.66 4.80 -2.78
C LEU A 489 -21.07 4.92 -4.19
N ALA A 490 -20.87 3.81 -4.90
CA ALA A 490 -20.46 3.81 -6.31
C ALA A 490 -21.48 4.56 -7.20
N ILE A 491 -22.77 4.26 -7.03
CA ILE A 491 -23.84 4.97 -7.74
C ILE A 491 -23.91 6.45 -7.32
N LEU A 492 -23.89 6.71 -6.01
CA LEU A 492 -24.02 8.07 -5.49
C LEU A 492 -22.90 8.99 -6.02
N GLN A 493 -21.67 8.49 -6.11
CA GLN A 493 -20.51 9.21 -6.65
C GLN A 493 -20.63 9.59 -8.13
N HIS A 494 -21.38 8.81 -8.92
CA HIS A 494 -21.59 9.13 -10.34
C HIS A 494 -22.78 10.05 -10.57
N PHE A 495 -23.79 10.05 -9.69
CA PHE A 495 -24.98 10.88 -9.84
C PHE A 495 -24.90 12.24 -9.15
N PHE A 496 -24.29 12.30 -7.96
CA PHE A 496 -24.26 13.49 -7.10
C PHE A 496 -22.85 14.08 -6.98
N ASP A 497 -22.79 15.36 -6.65
CA ASP A 497 -21.54 16.08 -6.42
C ASP A 497 -20.87 15.62 -5.12
N ASP A 498 -19.54 15.72 -5.09
CA ASP A 498 -18.71 15.19 -4.00
C ASP A 498 -19.04 15.82 -2.63
N THR A 499 -19.57 17.05 -2.60
CA THR A 499 -19.99 17.76 -1.38
C THR A 499 -21.19 17.10 -0.70
N LYS A 500 -22.14 16.53 -1.47
CA LYS A 500 -23.34 15.88 -0.91
C LYS A 500 -23.03 14.50 -0.30
N ILE A 501 -21.90 13.90 -0.69
CA ILE A 501 -21.48 12.56 -0.25
C ILE A 501 -20.21 12.61 0.62
N GLU A 502 -19.76 13.79 1.03
CA GLU A 502 -18.52 13.98 1.78
C GLU A 502 -18.54 13.24 3.13
N ASN A 503 -19.70 13.23 3.79
CA ASN A 503 -19.88 12.58 5.09
C ASN A 503 -20.16 11.07 5.01
N ILE A 504 -20.34 10.52 3.80
CA ILE A 504 -20.56 9.09 3.61
C ILE A 504 -19.20 8.44 3.32
N LEU A 505 -18.78 7.56 4.23
CA LEU A 505 -17.59 6.73 4.12
C LEU A 505 -17.98 5.36 3.53
N ALA A 506 -16.99 4.57 3.11
CA ALA A 506 -17.22 3.20 2.65
C ALA A 506 -17.84 2.26 3.71
N THR A 507 -17.74 2.62 4.99
CA THR A 507 -18.25 1.88 6.16
C THR A 507 -19.54 2.47 6.75
N THR A 508 -19.97 3.65 6.31
CA THR A 508 -21.13 4.34 6.90
C THR A 508 -22.40 3.51 6.69
N THR A 509 -23.13 3.25 7.77
CA THR A 509 -24.44 2.59 7.73
C THR A 509 -25.47 3.44 8.46
N PHE A 510 -26.75 3.23 8.14
CA PHE A 510 -27.86 4.02 8.66
C PHE A 510 -28.85 3.11 9.40
N THR A 511 -29.54 3.60 10.43
CA THR A 511 -30.60 2.82 11.12
C THR A 511 -31.81 2.58 10.23
N ASP A 512 -32.08 3.54 9.34
CA ASP A 512 -33.21 3.55 8.42
C ASP A 512 -32.70 3.63 6.97
N PRO A 513 -33.45 3.09 5.99
CA PRO A 513 -33.06 3.14 4.59
C PRO A 513 -33.03 4.60 4.09
N VAL A 514 -31.91 4.98 3.46
CA VAL A 514 -31.77 6.30 2.85
C VAL A 514 -32.66 6.41 1.61
N SER A 515 -33.47 7.46 1.54
CA SER A 515 -34.30 7.73 0.36
C SER A 515 -33.42 8.23 -0.80
N ILE A 516 -33.31 7.41 -1.85
CA ILE A 516 -32.55 7.71 -3.06
C ILE A 516 -33.53 7.66 -4.25
N SER A 517 -33.76 8.82 -4.87
CA SER A 517 -34.58 8.95 -6.08
C SER A 517 -33.65 9.13 -7.28
N LEU A 518 -33.52 8.07 -8.08
CA LEU A 518 -32.75 8.04 -9.33
C LEU A 518 -33.71 7.89 -10.53
N PRO A 519 -33.29 8.31 -11.73
CA PRO A 519 -34.02 8.00 -12.96
C PRO A 519 -34.12 6.48 -13.17
N ASN A 520 -35.22 6.04 -13.80
CA ASN A 520 -35.40 4.63 -14.13
C ASN A 520 -34.35 4.17 -15.15
N PHE A 521 -33.68 3.06 -14.85
CA PHE A 521 -32.75 2.40 -15.76
C PHE A 521 -33.53 1.59 -16.80
N THR A 522 -33.99 2.22 -17.88
CA THR A 522 -34.68 1.52 -18.97
C THR A 522 -33.66 0.83 -19.88
N ILE A 523 -33.48 -0.47 -19.67
CA ILE A 523 -32.64 -1.31 -20.54
C ILE A 523 -33.52 -1.87 -21.65
N TYR A 524 -33.14 -1.63 -22.90
CA TYR A 524 -33.87 -2.14 -24.05
C TYR A 524 -33.79 -3.67 -24.08
N LYS A 525 -34.93 -4.34 -23.86
CA LYS A 525 -35.05 -5.80 -23.89
C LYS A 525 -35.21 -6.27 -25.35
N ASN A 526 -34.10 -6.50 -26.06
CA ASN A 526 -34.16 -7.13 -27.38
C ASN A 526 -34.21 -8.68 -27.26
N LYS A 527 -34.71 -9.36 -28.30
CA LYS A 527 -34.81 -10.84 -28.38
C LYS A 527 -33.45 -11.56 -28.34
N MET A 528 -32.33 -10.83 -28.30
CA MET A 528 -30.96 -11.35 -28.25
C MET A 528 -30.42 -11.59 -26.83
N ASN A 529 -31.24 -11.45 -25.78
CA ASN A 529 -30.85 -11.79 -24.40
C ASN A 529 -30.18 -13.17 -24.27
N HIS A 530 -30.49 -14.12 -25.15
CA HIS A 530 -29.88 -15.46 -25.17
C HIS A 530 -28.43 -15.50 -25.70
N ILE A 531 -28.04 -14.56 -26.58
CA ILE A 531 -26.66 -14.46 -27.08
C ILE A 531 -25.78 -13.80 -26.03
N PHE A 532 -26.27 -12.72 -25.44
CA PHE A 532 -25.54 -11.99 -24.41
C PHE A 532 -25.56 -12.67 -23.02
N ALA A 533 -26.51 -13.56 -22.72
CA ALA A 533 -26.47 -14.39 -21.51
C ALA A 533 -25.39 -15.48 -21.58
N LYS A 534 -24.92 -15.81 -22.79
CA LYS A 534 -23.79 -16.74 -23.01
C LYS A 534 -22.43 -16.04 -23.00
N ASP A 535 -22.41 -14.73 -23.23
CA ASP A 535 -21.23 -13.88 -23.06
C ASP A 535 -21.13 -13.52 -21.56
N GLU A 536 -20.45 -14.37 -20.80
CA GLU A 536 -20.68 -14.76 -19.38
C GLU A 536 -20.90 -13.68 -18.28
N LYS A 537 -20.94 -12.38 -18.59
CA LYS A 537 -21.42 -11.29 -17.71
C LYS A 537 -21.37 -10.01 -18.54
N TYR A 538 -22.52 -9.46 -18.92
CA TYR A 538 -22.63 -8.09 -19.43
C TYR A 538 -21.80 -7.12 -18.56
N HIS A 539 -20.63 -6.71 -19.03
CA HIS A 539 -19.79 -5.72 -18.36
C HIS A 539 -20.28 -4.31 -18.72
N LEU A 540 -21.51 -4.01 -18.32
CA LEU A 540 -22.06 -2.67 -18.43
C LEU A 540 -21.28 -1.76 -17.48
N ASN A 541 -20.28 -1.05 -18.01
CA ASN A 541 -19.50 -0.09 -17.24
C ASN A 541 -20.45 0.99 -16.69
N LEU A 542 -20.49 1.10 -15.36
CA LEU A 542 -21.41 1.98 -14.65
C LEU A 542 -21.24 3.45 -15.07
N LYS A 543 -20.00 3.92 -15.26
CA LYS A 543 -19.70 5.30 -15.64
C LYS A 543 -20.33 5.67 -16.98
N LYS A 544 -20.22 4.79 -17.99
CA LYS A 544 -20.86 4.97 -19.30
C LYS A 544 -22.38 4.98 -19.17
N LEU A 545 -22.92 4.03 -18.41
CA LEU A 545 -24.36 3.87 -18.21
C LEU A 545 -24.98 5.08 -17.49
N VAL A 546 -24.34 5.60 -16.43
CA VAL A 546 -24.80 6.82 -15.75
C VAL A 546 -24.76 8.03 -16.68
N THR A 547 -23.73 8.15 -17.52
CA THR A 547 -23.62 9.24 -18.49
C THR A 547 -24.78 9.21 -19.51
N ARG A 548 -25.19 8.01 -19.95
CA ARG A 548 -26.36 7.82 -20.84
C ARG A 548 -27.68 8.15 -20.15
N VAL A 549 -27.85 7.69 -18.90
CA VAL A 549 -29.05 7.98 -18.10
C VAL A 549 -29.19 9.48 -17.82
N LYS A 550 -28.09 10.18 -17.51
CA LYS A 550 -28.08 11.64 -17.32
C LYS A 550 -28.48 12.41 -18.58
N THR A 551 -28.22 11.87 -19.77
CA THR A 551 -28.51 12.50 -21.08
C THR A 551 -29.86 12.10 -21.67
N GLN A 552 -30.72 11.39 -20.92
CA GLN A 552 -32.06 10.93 -21.35
C GLN A 552 -32.08 10.04 -22.62
N ASN A 553 -30.97 9.41 -22.97
CA ASN A 553 -30.93 8.45 -24.07
C ASN A 553 -31.26 7.05 -23.57
N THR A 554 -32.04 6.28 -24.33
CA THR A 554 -32.21 4.84 -24.06
C THR A 554 -30.83 4.17 -24.08
N ILE A 555 -30.58 3.29 -23.10
CA ILE A 555 -29.22 2.81 -22.77
C ILE A 555 -28.56 2.05 -23.95
N TYR A 556 -29.33 1.61 -24.96
CA TYR A 556 -28.86 1.15 -26.26
C TYR A 556 -29.93 1.41 -27.33
N SER A 557 -29.67 2.30 -28.30
CA SER A 557 -30.60 2.59 -29.40
C SER A 557 -30.49 1.59 -30.55
N THR A 558 -29.31 0.99 -30.80
CA THR A 558 -29.10 0.05 -31.91
C THR A 558 -28.14 -1.09 -31.55
N LEU A 559 -28.22 -2.22 -32.27
CA LEU A 559 -27.34 -3.39 -32.10
C LEU A 559 -25.86 -3.03 -32.35
N ALA A 560 -25.62 -2.07 -33.25
CA ALA A 560 -24.28 -1.57 -33.58
C ALA A 560 -23.59 -0.92 -32.38
N ASP A 561 -24.32 -0.19 -31.53
CA ASP A 561 -23.78 0.40 -30.29
C ASP A 561 -23.25 -0.67 -29.31
N SER A 562 -23.76 -1.90 -29.36
CA SER A 562 -23.31 -3.01 -28.51
C SER A 562 -22.12 -3.80 -29.08
N MET A 563 -21.93 -3.78 -30.41
CA MET A 563 -20.82 -4.48 -31.08
C MET A 563 -19.59 -3.57 -31.32
N VAL A 564 -19.80 -2.26 -31.45
CA VAL A 564 -18.71 -1.28 -31.67
C VAL A 564 -17.97 -0.93 -30.37
N ASP A 565 -18.55 -1.24 -29.20
CA ASP A 565 -17.93 -0.93 -27.90
C ASP A 565 -16.87 -1.96 -27.45
N GLY A 566 -16.66 -3.03 -28.25
CA GLY A 566 -15.57 -4.00 -28.12
C GLY A 566 -14.51 -3.80 -29.20
N GLN A 567 -13.63 -2.81 -29.01
CA GLN A 567 -12.33 -2.59 -29.67
C GLN A 567 -12.10 -3.29 -31.03
N ILE A 568 -12.31 -2.58 -32.13
CA ILE A 568 -11.52 -2.78 -33.35
C ILE A 568 -11.12 -1.41 -33.89
N ASP A 569 -9.98 -0.88 -33.43
CA ASP A 569 -9.31 0.24 -34.08
C ASP A 569 -8.68 -0.26 -35.39
N LEU A 570 -9.39 -0.10 -36.51
CA LEU A 570 -8.80 -0.20 -37.84
C LEU A 570 -8.30 1.18 -38.26
N ASN A 571 -7.18 1.61 -37.66
CA ASN A 571 -6.43 2.76 -38.14
C ASN A 571 -5.79 2.42 -39.50
N PHE A 572 -6.45 2.81 -40.60
CA PHE A 572 -5.79 2.98 -41.88
C PHE A 572 -5.27 4.42 -41.98
N GLU A 573 -3.95 4.54 -41.89
CA GLU A 573 -3.17 5.74 -42.08
C GLU A 573 -3.45 6.39 -43.45
N LYS A 574 -3.95 7.63 -43.43
CA LYS A 574 -3.65 8.63 -44.47
C LYS A 574 -3.26 9.93 -43.76
N TRP A 575 -1.96 10.07 -43.56
CA TRP A 575 -1.34 11.27 -42.99
C TRP A 575 -0.83 12.18 -44.12
N PRO A 576 -0.90 13.53 -43.99
CA PRO A 576 -1.57 14.30 -42.93
C PRO A 576 -2.97 14.77 -43.34
N THR A 577 -3.90 14.74 -42.39
CA THR A 577 -5.20 15.42 -42.50
C THR A 577 -5.05 16.90 -42.14
N THR A 578 -6.01 17.74 -42.53
CA THR A 578 -6.04 19.17 -42.17
C THR A 578 -5.96 19.43 -40.66
N ASN A 579 -6.43 18.49 -39.84
CA ASN A 579 -6.37 18.59 -38.38
C ASN A 579 -4.95 18.36 -37.82
N ASP A 580 -4.14 17.54 -38.49
CA ASP A 580 -2.74 17.30 -38.11
C ASP A 580 -1.88 18.56 -38.34
N ILE A 581 -2.14 19.28 -39.44
CA ILE A 581 -1.49 20.55 -39.74
C ILE A 581 -1.92 21.63 -38.74
N LEU A 582 -3.23 21.69 -38.41
CA LEU A 582 -3.75 22.65 -37.43
C LEU A 582 -3.15 22.42 -36.04
N SER A 583 -3.02 21.16 -35.63
CA SER A 583 -2.41 20.75 -34.37
C SER A 583 -0.94 21.14 -34.30
N LEU A 584 -0.19 20.98 -35.39
CA LEU A 584 1.23 21.34 -35.42
C LEU A 584 1.45 22.87 -35.30
N VAL A 585 0.59 23.68 -35.92
CA VAL A 585 0.61 25.14 -35.76
C VAL A 585 0.21 25.56 -34.34
N ALA A 586 -0.79 24.89 -33.75
CA ALA A 586 -1.22 25.17 -32.37
C ALA A 586 -0.10 24.85 -31.35
N ILE A 587 0.69 23.79 -31.57
CA ILE A 587 1.87 23.47 -30.75
C ILE A 587 2.91 24.58 -30.79
N ILE A 588 3.18 25.16 -31.97
CA ILE A 588 4.14 26.28 -32.10
C ILE A 588 3.66 27.53 -31.34
N ILE A 589 2.38 27.90 -31.46
CA ILE A 589 1.81 29.08 -30.78
C ILE A 589 1.80 28.89 -29.25
N THR A 590 1.42 27.70 -28.78
CA THR A 590 1.40 27.38 -27.35
C THR A 590 2.79 27.34 -26.74
N SER A 591 3.80 26.88 -27.49
CA SER A 591 5.21 26.94 -27.10
C SER A 591 5.72 28.38 -26.90
N LEU A 592 5.35 29.29 -27.81
CA LEU A 592 5.67 30.72 -27.67
C LEU A 592 4.97 31.36 -26.47
N ASN A 593 3.68 31.05 -26.25
CA ASN A 593 2.93 31.55 -25.09
C ASN A 593 3.50 31.04 -23.76
N THR A 594 3.95 29.79 -23.69
CA THR A 594 4.55 29.24 -22.46
C THR A 594 5.86 29.94 -22.11
N ILE A 595 6.70 30.29 -23.09
CA ILE A 595 7.92 31.07 -22.85
C ILE A 595 7.58 32.46 -22.25
N VAL A 596 6.56 33.15 -22.78
CA VAL A 596 6.10 34.45 -22.25
C VAL A 596 5.47 34.32 -20.87
N LEU A 597 4.70 33.26 -20.62
CA LEU A 597 4.11 32.99 -19.31
C LEU A 597 5.16 32.66 -18.26
N ILE A 598 6.21 31.90 -18.59
CA ILE A 598 7.34 31.63 -17.67
C ILE A 598 8.03 32.95 -17.29
N TRP A 599 8.20 33.87 -18.25
CA TRP A 599 8.75 35.21 -17.98
C TRP A 599 7.84 36.07 -17.08
N LEU A 600 6.52 36.02 -17.29
CA LEU A 600 5.54 36.70 -16.42
C LEU A 600 5.45 36.06 -15.03
N PHE A 601 5.51 34.73 -14.92
CA PHE A 601 5.52 34.00 -13.66
C PHE A 601 6.77 34.29 -12.84
N TYR A 602 7.93 34.46 -13.49
CA TYR A 602 9.14 34.93 -12.82
C TYR A 602 8.93 36.31 -12.17
N LYS A 603 8.19 37.22 -12.83
CA LYS A 603 7.78 38.52 -12.26
C LYS A 603 6.71 38.39 -11.18
N PHE A 604 5.75 37.47 -11.32
CA PHE A 604 4.64 37.26 -10.38
C PHE A 604 5.05 36.55 -9.09
N LYS A 605 6.12 35.72 -9.12
CA LYS A 605 6.68 35.04 -7.95
C LYS A 605 7.16 36.00 -6.86
N ILE A 606 7.44 37.26 -7.22
CA ILE A 606 7.79 38.35 -6.29
C ILE A 606 6.55 38.86 -5.52
N ILE A 607 5.34 38.65 -6.04
CA ILE A 607 4.08 39.15 -5.45
C ILE A 607 3.34 38.03 -4.68
N ALA A 608 3.45 36.77 -5.12
CA ALA A 608 2.80 35.63 -4.48
C ALA A 608 3.37 35.28 -3.09
N ALA A 609 4.59 35.73 -2.76
CA ALA A 609 5.18 35.59 -1.42
C ALA A 609 4.40 36.37 -0.33
N ALA A 610 3.51 37.29 -0.70
CA ALA A 610 2.75 38.12 0.24
C ALA A 610 1.34 37.60 0.59
N ILE A 611 0.83 36.54 -0.07
CA ILE A 611 -0.58 36.11 0.05
C ILE A 611 -0.73 34.73 0.75
N ALA A 612 0.38 34.12 1.20
CA ALA A 612 0.39 32.78 1.80
C ALA A 612 0.00 32.70 3.29
N ILE A 613 -0.83 33.62 3.79
CA ILE A 613 -1.43 33.56 5.13
C ILE A 613 -2.93 33.72 4.95
N TYR A 614 -3.68 32.60 4.92
CA TYR A 614 -5.04 32.43 5.46
C TYR A 614 -5.64 31.08 5.01
N GLN A 615 -5.94 30.22 5.99
CA GLN A 615 -6.79 29.02 5.95
C GLN A 615 -7.35 28.82 7.38
N PRO A 616 -8.32 27.93 7.65
CA PRO A 616 -9.44 27.41 6.85
C PRO A 616 -10.78 27.50 7.65
N VAL A 617 -11.91 27.04 7.10
CA VAL A 617 -13.13 26.75 7.90
C VAL A 617 -13.66 25.36 7.54
N GLN A 618 -13.85 24.53 8.57
CA GLN A 618 -14.66 23.30 8.56
C GLN A 618 -16.11 23.62 8.91
N ILE A 619 -17.06 22.90 8.31
CA ILE A 619 -18.43 22.78 8.85
C ILE A 619 -18.88 21.32 8.72
N SER A 620 -19.24 20.73 9.86
CA SER A 620 -20.00 19.48 9.95
C SER A 620 -21.49 19.79 10.02
N ALA A 621 -22.33 19.02 9.34
CA ALA A 621 -23.77 18.95 9.63
C ALA A 621 -24.29 17.52 9.46
N THR A 622 -24.86 17.01 10.55
CA THR A 622 -25.50 15.69 10.68
C THR A 622 -27.01 15.85 10.52
N THR A 623 -27.50 15.68 9.29
CA THR A 623 -28.89 15.38 9.00
C THR A 623 -28.92 14.26 7.97
N LEU A 624 -29.82 13.28 8.12
CA LEU A 624 -29.96 12.16 7.19
C LEU A 624 -30.12 12.70 5.75
N PRO A 625 -29.18 12.43 4.84
CA PRO A 625 -29.17 13.07 3.52
C PRO A 625 -30.29 12.49 2.65
N ASN A 626 -31.09 13.36 2.02
CA ASN A 626 -32.06 12.96 1.01
C ASN A 626 -31.46 13.17 -0.37
N PHE A 627 -31.35 12.09 -1.16
CA PHE A 627 -30.74 12.11 -2.49
C PHE A 627 -31.82 12.12 -3.56
N LYS A 628 -32.21 13.30 -4.02
CA LYS A 628 -33.12 13.47 -5.16
C LYS A 628 -32.34 13.93 -6.38
N PHE A 629 -32.29 13.10 -7.42
CA PHE A 629 -31.74 13.52 -8.70
C PHE A 629 -32.75 14.42 -9.40
N GLU A 630 -32.42 15.70 -9.54
CA GLU A 630 -33.19 16.62 -10.37
C GLU A 630 -32.55 16.63 -11.76
N PRO A 631 -33.24 16.11 -12.80
CA PRO A 631 -32.73 16.23 -14.16
C PRO A 631 -32.54 17.72 -14.42
N SER A 632 -31.38 18.12 -14.94
CA SER A 632 -31.12 19.49 -15.35
C SER A 632 -32.08 19.83 -16.50
N THR A 633 -33.30 20.26 -16.19
CA THR A 633 -34.39 20.56 -17.14
C THR A 633 -34.17 21.89 -17.86
N THR A 634 -33.12 22.61 -17.54
CA THR A 634 -32.62 23.68 -18.40
C THR A 634 -31.79 23.05 -19.51
N GLN A 635 -32.47 22.55 -20.54
CA GLN A 635 -32.01 22.92 -21.87
C GLN A 635 -32.08 24.44 -21.91
N ALA A 636 -31.00 25.11 -21.47
CA ALA A 636 -30.73 26.45 -21.97
C ALA A 636 -30.92 26.33 -23.49
N PRO A 637 -31.69 27.23 -24.12
CA PRO A 637 -31.91 27.18 -25.57
C PRO A 637 -30.56 26.90 -26.18
N THR A 638 -30.50 25.89 -27.07
CA THR A 638 -29.30 25.55 -27.83
C THR A 638 -28.84 26.83 -28.50
N THR A 639 -28.03 27.58 -27.76
CA THR A 639 -27.30 28.71 -28.24
C THR A 639 -26.53 28.12 -29.41
N TRP A 640 -26.51 28.84 -30.52
CA TRP A 640 -25.63 28.67 -31.67
C TRP A 640 -24.26 28.02 -31.35
N ILE A 641 -23.75 28.15 -30.12
CA ILE A 641 -22.65 27.39 -29.50
C ILE A 641 -22.75 25.86 -29.65
N ASN A 642 -23.91 25.22 -29.49
CA ASN A 642 -24.05 23.77 -29.61
C ASN A 642 -24.02 23.26 -31.07
N VAL A 643 -24.42 24.11 -32.02
CA VAL A 643 -24.24 23.88 -33.48
C VAL A 643 -22.78 24.15 -33.88
N LEU A 644 -22.10 25.08 -33.21
CA LEU A 644 -20.66 25.25 -33.32
C LEU A 644 -19.91 24.02 -32.78
N ASN A 645 -20.31 23.46 -31.62
CA ASN A 645 -19.59 22.34 -30.97
C ASN A 645 -19.64 21.02 -31.75
N SER A 646 -20.60 20.81 -32.66
CA SER A 646 -20.59 19.63 -33.53
C SER A 646 -19.68 19.80 -34.75
N ASN A 647 -19.38 21.04 -35.15
CA ASN A 647 -18.55 21.35 -36.32
C ASN A 647 -17.14 21.85 -35.95
N ILE A 648 -16.91 22.27 -34.71
CA ILE A 648 -15.62 22.68 -34.17
C ILE A 648 -15.03 21.46 -33.48
N THR A 649 -14.12 20.77 -34.17
CA THR A 649 -13.29 19.76 -33.51
C THR A 649 -12.44 20.42 -32.42
N TRP A 650 -12.04 19.65 -31.41
CA TRP A 650 -11.19 20.13 -30.32
C TRP A 650 -9.95 20.86 -30.84
N ASP A 651 -9.42 20.48 -32.00
CA ASP A 651 -8.26 21.13 -32.63
C ASP A 651 -8.53 22.59 -33.00
N HIS A 652 -9.74 22.92 -33.46
CA HIS A 652 -10.14 24.28 -33.79
C HIS A 652 -10.36 25.12 -32.51
N ALA A 653 -10.90 24.51 -31.45
CA ALA A 653 -11.04 25.14 -30.15
C ALA A 653 -9.67 25.43 -29.50
N VAL A 654 -8.74 24.48 -29.59
CA VAL A 654 -7.36 24.64 -29.09
C VAL A 654 -6.63 25.73 -29.88
N PHE A 655 -6.76 25.76 -31.20
CA PHE A 655 -6.15 26.82 -32.02
C PHE A 655 -6.72 28.21 -31.71
N THR A 656 -8.05 28.35 -31.62
CA THR A 656 -8.70 29.64 -31.32
C THR A 656 -8.38 30.14 -29.91
N LEU A 657 -8.35 29.25 -28.91
CA LEU A 657 -7.93 29.61 -27.56
C LEU A 657 -6.44 30.01 -27.50
N ALA A 658 -5.56 29.28 -28.20
CA ALA A 658 -4.14 29.62 -28.29
C ALA A 658 -3.94 31.01 -28.95
N PHE A 659 -4.71 31.31 -29.98
CA PHE A 659 -4.67 32.59 -30.69
C PHE A 659 -5.21 33.75 -29.85
N ILE A 660 -6.33 33.56 -29.14
CA ILE A 660 -6.88 34.58 -28.22
C ILE A 660 -5.92 34.83 -27.06
N SER A 661 -5.31 33.78 -26.51
CA SER A 661 -4.28 33.88 -25.46
C SER A 661 -3.07 34.69 -25.92
N PHE A 662 -2.63 34.46 -27.16
CA PHE A 662 -1.53 35.22 -27.78
C PHE A 662 -1.89 36.71 -27.97
N LEU A 663 -3.12 37.01 -28.38
CA LEU A 663 -3.61 38.40 -28.50
C LEU A 663 -3.68 39.11 -27.14
N MET A 664 -4.19 38.43 -26.12
CA MET A 664 -4.29 38.98 -24.76
C MET A 664 -2.91 39.23 -24.14
N THR A 665 -1.95 38.33 -24.34
CA THR A 665 -0.57 38.53 -23.88
C THR A 665 0.11 39.72 -24.57
N ILE A 666 -0.10 39.91 -25.88
CA ILE A 666 0.36 41.13 -26.59
C ILE A 666 -0.24 42.40 -25.99
N ILE A 667 -1.54 42.42 -25.71
CA ILE A 667 -2.23 43.58 -25.10
C ILE A 667 -1.66 43.88 -23.71
N LEU A 668 -1.40 42.86 -22.89
CA LEU A 668 -0.82 43.01 -21.56
C LEU A 668 0.62 43.53 -21.63
N VAL A 669 1.43 43.06 -22.58
CA VAL A 669 2.79 43.56 -22.82
C VAL A 669 2.73 45.04 -23.21
N ILE A 670 1.85 45.43 -24.15
CA ILE A 670 1.66 46.83 -24.56
C ILE A 670 1.23 47.71 -23.38
N LYS A 671 0.32 47.24 -22.52
CA LYS A 671 -0.08 47.97 -21.30
C LYS A 671 1.05 48.09 -20.28
N SER A 672 1.88 47.05 -20.12
CA SER A 672 3.02 47.07 -19.19
C SER A 672 4.10 48.10 -19.57
N PHE A 673 4.18 48.44 -20.86
CA PHE A 673 5.07 49.48 -21.37
C PHE A 673 4.55 50.92 -21.18
N LYS A 674 3.25 51.12 -20.86
CA LYS A 674 2.73 52.45 -20.49
C LYS A 674 3.08 52.76 -19.03
N ARG A 675 4.29 53.29 -18.80
CA ARG A 675 4.65 53.94 -17.52
C ARG A 675 3.71 55.13 -17.27
N THR A 676 3.03 55.14 -16.13
CA THR A 676 2.26 56.28 -15.63
C THR A 676 3.22 57.36 -15.13
N ASN A 677 3.51 58.36 -15.97
CA ASN A 677 4.25 59.54 -15.55
C ASN A 677 3.38 60.38 -14.58
N MET A 678 3.94 60.70 -13.42
CA MET A 678 3.30 61.52 -12.38
C MET A 678 3.30 62.98 -12.80
N ASN A 679 2.26 63.42 -13.51
CA ASN A 679 2.15 64.80 -13.98
C ASN A 679 0.95 65.51 -13.35
N THR A 680 1.16 66.75 -12.92
CA THR A 680 0.08 67.70 -12.59
C THR A 680 -0.42 68.31 -13.90
N LYS A 681 -1.73 68.50 -14.05
CA LYS A 681 -2.34 69.12 -15.22
C LYS A 681 -3.14 70.34 -14.79
N LEU A 682 -2.95 71.44 -15.52
CA LEU A 682 -3.81 72.60 -15.41
C LEU A 682 -4.95 72.40 -16.40
N CYS A 683 -6.18 72.41 -15.91
CA CYS A 683 -7.36 72.15 -16.74
C CYS A 683 -8.34 73.31 -16.66
N LEU A 684 -9.03 73.53 -17.78
CA LEU A 684 -10.17 74.43 -17.88
C LEU A 684 -11.45 73.61 -17.73
N GLU A 685 -12.19 73.84 -16.65
CA GLU A 685 -13.51 73.26 -16.44
C GLU A 685 -14.57 74.28 -16.88
N ILE A 686 -15.31 73.92 -17.93
CA ILE A 686 -16.38 74.75 -18.46
C ILE A 686 -17.69 74.03 -18.18
N THR A 687 -18.62 74.70 -17.50
CA THR A 687 -19.86 74.08 -17.03
C THR A 687 -21.06 74.99 -17.17
N THR A 688 -22.21 74.43 -17.51
CA THR A 688 -23.52 75.10 -17.48
C THR A 688 -24.28 74.85 -16.17
N GLY A 689 -23.71 74.04 -15.26
CA GLY A 689 -24.37 73.49 -14.07
C GLY A 689 -24.96 72.09 -14.31
N PHE A 690 -25.37 71.76 -15.53
CA PHE A 690 -25.90 70.43 -15.90
C PHE A 690 -24.89 69.60 -16.69
N ASP A 691 -24.14 70.24 -17.59
CA ASP A 691 -23.07 69.62 -18.36
C ASP A 691 -21.74 70.28 -18.01
N CYS A 692 -20.69 69.46 -17.88
CA CYS A 692 -19.33 69.95 -17.66
C CYS A 692 -18.34 69.26 -18.60
N VAL A 693 -17.32 70.01 -19.02
CA VAL A 693 -16.18 69.47 -19.76
C VAL A 693 -14.89 70.00 -19.14
N CYS A 694 -13.98 69.09 -18.83
CA CYS A 694 -12.65 69.40 -18.29
C CYS A 694 -11.61 69.21 -19.40
N ILE A 695 -10.95 70.31 -19.75
CA ILE A 695 -10.04 70.39 -20.89
C ILE A 695 -8.63 70.65 -20.36
N PRO A 696 -7.68 69.71 -20.51
CA PRO A 696 -6.31 69.92 -20.06
C PRO A 696 -5.64 70.98 -20.95
N ILE A 697 -5.23 72.10 -20.33
CA ILE A 697 -4.57 73.19 -21.02
C ILE A 697 -3.08 72.87 -21.20
N PHE A 698 -2.43 72.46 -20.11
CA PHE A 698 -1.00 72.16 -20.09
C PHE A 698 -0.65 71.18 -18.96
N SER A 699 0.43 70.40 -19.13
CA SER A 699 0.89 69.42 -18.15
C SER A 699 2.22 69.84 -17.56
N MET A 700 2.28 69.89 -16.24
CA MET A 700 3.44 70.23 -15.43
C MET A 700 4.07 68.97 -14.83
N PRO A 701 5.42 68.85 -14.85
CA PRO A 701 6.12 67.65 -14.38
C PRO A 701 6.23 67.55 -12.85
N LEU A 702 5.92 68.61 -12.10
CA LEU A 702 6.06 68.65 -10.63
C LEU A 702 4.68 68.70 -9.94
N CYS A 703 4.65 68.36 -8.65
CA CYS A 703 3.45 68.43 -7.81
C CYS A 703 2.88 69.87 -7.73
N PRO A 704 1.56 70.04 -7.45
CA PRO A 704 0.90 71.35 -7.41
C PRO A 704 1.58 72.38 -6.49
N THR A 705 2.15 71.93 -5.38
CA THR A 705 2.79 72.78 -4.37
C THR A 705 3.96 73.61 -4.91
N TYR A 706 4.60 73.17 -6.00
CA TYR A 706 5.75 73.84 -6.63
C TYR A 706 5.37 74.93 -7.64
N TRP A 707 4.07 75.11 -7.90
CA TRP A 707 3.59 76.08 -8.88
C TRP A 707 2.84 77.20 -8.18
N ASP A 708 3.11 78.42 -8.63
CA ASP A 708 2.37 79.62 -8.30
C ASP A 708 1.58 80.03 -9.54
N VAL A 709 0.26 80.00 -9.46
CA VAL A 709 -0.63 80.19 -10.61
C VAL A 709 -1.32 81.53 -10.46
N GLN A 710 -0.93 82.50 -11.29
CA GLN A 710 -1.57 83.80 -11.34
C GLN A 710 -2.72 83.74 -12.35
N TYR A 711 -3.95 83.70 -11.84
CA TYR A 711 -5.14 83.55 -12.68
C TYR A 711 -5.49 84.83 -13.44
N PRO A 712 -6.01 84.72 -14.68
CA PRO A 712 -6.50 85.86 -15.42
C PRO A 712 -7.82 86.35 -14.81
N ASN A 713 -8.01 87.67 -14.75
CA ASN A 713 -9.25 88.26 -14.25
C ASN A 713 -10.44 88.06 -15.22
N ILE A 714 -10.15 87.89 -16.51
CA ILE A 714 -11.15 87.76 -17.58
C ILE A 714 -10.67 86.67 -18.56
N ILE A 715 -11.58 85.78 -18.95
CA ILE A 715 -11.37 84.84 -20.07
C ILE A 715 -12.33 85.23 -21.18
N ASP A 716 -11.78 85.64 -22.31
CA ASP A 716 -12.53 86.12 -23.47
C ASP A 716 -12.30 85.23 -24.70
N ASN A 717 -13.18 85.36 -25.68
CA ASN A 717 -13.05 84.79 -27.03
C ASN A 717 -12.89 83.25 -27.09
N LEU A 718 -13.71 82.52 -26.32
CA LEU A 718 -13.67 81.07 -26.28
C LEU A 718 -14.39 80.44 -27.48
N THR A 719 -13.64 79.92 -28.46
CA THR A 719 -14.20 79.38 -29.72
C THR A 719 -13.58 78.04 -30.11
N VAL A 720 -14.42 77.10 -30.56
CA VAL A 720 -13.97 75.77 -31.05
C VAL A 720 -13.89 75.79 -32.58
N VAL A 721 -12.68 75.81 -33.12
CA VAL A 721 -12.42 75.77 -34.56
C VAL A 721 -12.15 74.34 -35.04
N ASN A 722 -12.41 74.08 -36.33
CA ASN A 722 -12.20 72.80 -37.03
C ASN A 722 -13.07 71.63 -36.56
N TYR A 723 -13.54 70.79 -37.49
CA TYR A 723 -14.39 69.64 -37.16
C TYR A 723 -13.60 68.35 -36.87
N PHE A 724 -12.60 68.02 -37.69
CA PHE A 724 -11.85 66.74 -37.60
C PHE A 724 -10.63 66.76 -36.68
N ARG A 725 -10.08 67.95 -36.40
CA ARG A 725 -9.03 68.18 -35.41
C ARG A 725 -9.40 69.43 -34.62
N PRO A 726 -10.41 69.32 -33.75
CA PRO A 726 -10.99 70.48 -33.11
C PRO A 726 -9.93 71.14 -32.21
N LYS A 727 -9.82 72.45 -32.33
CA LYS A 727 -8.94 73.27 -31.48
C LYS A 727 -9.78 74.29 -30.74
N LEU A 728 -9.45 74.52 -29.48
CA LEU A 728 -10.04 75.54 -28.66
C LEU A 728 -9.14 76.77 -28.68
N HIS A 729 -9.65 77.89 -29.17
CA HIS A 729 -9.02 79.20 -29.05
C HIS A 729 -9.58 79.91 -27.82
N ILE A 730 -8.69 80.42 -26.98
CA ILE A 730 -9.04 81.13 -25.75
C ILE A 730 -8.10 82.31 -25.58
N SER A 731 -8.64 83.48 -25.22
CA SER A 731 -7.85 84.66 -24.87
C SER A 731 -7.92 84.89 -23.35
N TYR A 732 -6.78 84.90 -22.69
CA TYR A 732 -6.68 85.25 -21.27
C TYR A 732 -5.53 86.26 -21.06
N PRO A 733 -5.82 87.55 -20.88
CA PRO A 733 -4.77 88.51 -20.54
C PRO A 733 -4.15 88.17 -19.17
N ASP A 734 -2.83 88.22 -19.10
CA ASP A 734 -2.02 88.08 -17.87
C ASP A 734 -2.04 86.71 -17.16
N PHE A 735 -2.39 85.62 -17.87
CA PHE A 735 -2.30 84.28 -17.28
C PHE A 735 -0.86 83.77 -17.24
N THR A 736 -0.27 83.69 -16.05
CA THR A 736 1.09 83.17 -15.88
C THR A 736 1.16 82.07 -14.83
N VAL A 737 1.94 81.02 -15.14
CA VAL A 737 2.24 79.93 -14.19
C VAL A 737 3.72 79.97 -13.88
N ARG A 738 4.07 80.30 -12.64
CA ARG A 738 5.47 80.42 -12.21
C ARG A 738 5.88 79.22 -11.37
N ASN A 739 7.05 78.66 -11.66
CA ASN A 739 7.63 77.68 -10.76
C ASN A 739 8.16 78.41 -9.50
N LYS A 740 7.71 78.03 -8.31
CA LYS A 740 8.12 78.68 -7.04
C LYS A 740 9.62 78.56 -6.79
N ASN A 741 10.24 77.46 -7.21
CA ASN A 741 11.66 77.22 -6.95
C ASN A 741 12.56 77.89 -7.98
N THR A 742 12.23 77.79 -9.27
CA THR A 742 13.10 78.34 -10.33
C THR A 742 12.76 79.76 -10.72
N SER A 743 11.64 80.30 -10.23
CA SER A 743 11.09 81.60 -10.64
C SER A 743 10.77 81.73 -12.13
N GLN A 744 10.90 80.67 -12.93
CA GLN A 744 10.59 80.69 -14.36
C GLN A 744 9.07 80.70 -14.57
N SER A 745 8.58 81.66 -15.34
CA SER A 745 7.19 81.72 -15.82
C SER A 745 7.02 80.89 -17.08
N ILE A 746 6.01 80.03 -17.08
CA ILE A 746 5.58 79.26 -18.24
C ILE A 746 4.38 79.98 -18.86
N TYR A 747 4.46 80.23 -20.17
CA TYR A 747 3.36 80.79 -20.94
C TYR A 747 2.27 79.73 -21.14
N VAL A 748 1.02 80.08 -20.87
CA VAL A 748 -0.12 79.18 -21.03
C VAL A 748 -0.61 79.25 -22.49
N PRO A 749 -0.78 78.11 -23.20
CA PRO A 749 -1.09 78.11 -24.63
C PRO A 749 -2.56 78.50 -24.93
N GLU A 750 -2.75 79.55 -25.72
CA GLU A 750 -4.08 80.06 -26.13
C GLU A 750 -4.84 79.12 -27.08
N ILE A 751 -4.13 78.17 -27.71
CA ILE A 751 -4.69 77.18 -28.64
C ILE A 751 -4.49 75.79 -28.05
N ILE A 752 -5.60 75.11 -27.75
CA ILE A 752 -5.58 73.79 -27.10
C ILE A 752 -6.22 72.76 -28.04
N ASP A 753 -5.54 71.64 -28.28
CA ASP A 753 -6.11 70.55 -29.07
C ASP A 753 -7.18 69.79 -28.26
N LEU A 754 -8.36 69.59 -28.86
CA LEU A 754 -9.47 68.88 -28.26
C LEU A 754 -9.63 67.49 -28.87
N ASN A 755 -10.06 66.51 -28.06
CA ASN A 755 -10.68 65.31 -28.61
C ASN A 755 -12.05 65.66 -29.20
N ILE A 756 -12.48 64.94 -30.24
CA ILE A 756 -13.78 65.10 -30.91
C ILE A 756 -14.94 65.10 -29.90
N PHE A 757 -14.91 64.22 -28.90
CA PHE A 757 -15.93 64.19 -27.85
C PHE A 757 -15.94 65.46 -27.00
N GLN A 758 -14.76 65.93 -26.54
CA GLN A 758 -14.66 67.18 -25.78
C GLN A 758 -15.15 68.37 -26.61
N ALA A 759 -14.84 68.40 -27.90
CA ALA A 759 -15.29 69.45 -28.80
C ALA A 759 -16.82 69.44 -29.03
N CYS A 760 -17.43 68.25 -29.16
CA CYS A 760 -18.89 68.12 -29.26
C CYS A 760 -19.59 68.59 -27.99
N THR A 761 -19.14 68.12 -26.82
CA THR A 761 -19.69 68.54 -25.52
C THR A 761 -19.50 70.03 -25.32
N LEU A 762 -18.30 70.56 -25.61
CA LEU A 762 -18.02 71.98 -25.48
C LEU A 762 -18.88 72.83 -26.40
N ARG A 763 -19.04 72.46 -27.68
CA ARG A 763 -19.95 73.17 -28.61
C ARG A 763 -21.39 73.19 -28.13
N SER A 764 -21.82 72.17 -27.40
CA SER A 764 -23.14 72.14 -26.76
C SER A 764 -23.20 73.15 -25.60
N ILE A 765 -22.22 73.10 -24.70
CA ILE A 765 -22.10 74.00 -23.55
C ILE A 765 -22.07 75.47 -23.96
N LEU A 766 -21.33 75.83 -25.01
CA LEU A 766 -21.16 77.21 -25.48
C LEU A 766 -22.43 77.85 -26.09
N LYS A 767 -23.50 77.07 -26.32
CA LYS A 767 -24.80 77.61 -26.76
C LYS A 767 -25.64 78.17 -25.61
N HIS A 768 -25.26 77.88 -24.36
CA HIS A 768 -25.97 78.27 -23.15
C HIS A 768 -25.09 79.19 -22.29
N PRO A 769 -25.65 79.92 -21.31
CA PRO A 769 -24.84 80.59 -20.30
C PRO A 769 -23.96 79.57 -19.56
N PHE A 770 -22.65 79.80 -19.53
CA PHE A 770 -21.68 78.90 -18.93
C PHE A 770 -20.77 79.65 -17.96
N SER A 771 -20.17 78.90 -17.03
CA SER A 771 -19.11 79.35 -16.13
C SER A 771 -17.81 78.64 -16.47
N VAL A 772 -16.70 79.34 -16.28
CA VAL A 772 -15.35 78.83 -16.56
C VAL A 772 -14.53 78.84 -15.28
N TYR A 773 -13.95 77.68 -14.96
CA TYR A 773 -13.10 77.47 -13.80
C TYR A 773 -11.73 76.96 -14.26
N ILE A 774 -10.67 77.45 -13.63
CA ILE A 774 -9.32 76.90 -13.80
C ILE A 774 -9.06 75.99 -12.60
N ILE A 775 -8.80 74.71 -12.87
CA ILE A 775 -8.57 73.70 -11.84
C ILE A 775 -7.21 73.01 -12.03
N LEU A 776 -6.60 72.61 -10.93
CA LEU A 776 -5.40 71.78 -10.92
C LEU A 776 -5.77 70.31 -10.67
N LEU A 777 -5.35 69.44 -11.58
CA LEU A 777 -5.49 67.99 -11.44
C LEU A 777 -4.13 67.36 -11.16
N HIS A 778 -3.99 66.68 -10.02
CA HIS A 778 -2.82 65.85 -9.74
C HIS A 778 -3.28 64.40 -9.62
N HIS A 779 -2.76 63.50 -10.45
CA HIS A 779 -3.24 62.11 -10.54
C HIS A 779 -4.76 61.96 -10.81
N ASN A 780 -5.32 62.88 -11.62
CA ASN A 780 -6.77 62.99 -11.88
C ASN A 780 -7.62 63.34 -10.63
N ILE A 781 -7.00 63.73 -9.52
CA ILE A 781 -7.69 64.24 -8.32
C ILE A 781 -7.68 65.76 -8.40
N LYS A 782 -8.85 66.38 -8.19
CA LYS A 782 -8.97 67.85 -8.10
C LYS A 782 -8.23 68.33 -6.84
N CYS A 783 -7.25 69.18 -7.00
CA CYS A 783 -6.53 69.78 -5.87
C CYS A 783 -7.23 71.07 -5.44
N PRO A 784 -7.48 71.28 -4.13
CA PRO A 784 -8.01 72.54 -3.64
C PRO A 784 -7.01 73.68 -3.92
N ILE A 785 -7.53 74.83 -4.31
CA ILE A 785 -6.75 76.04 -4.56
C ILE A 785 -6.97 76.95 -3.34
N ASP A 786 -5.91 77.18 -2.56
CA ASP A 786 -5.96 78.10 -1.43
C ASP A 786 -5.91 79.54 -1.94
N ASN A 787 -7.08 80.20 -2.02
CA ASN A 787 -7.15 81.63 -2.28
C ASN A 787 -7.02 82.42 -0.98
N VAL A 788 -5.82 82.95 -0.74
CA VAL A 788 -5.59 83.96 0.29
C VAL A 788 -5.72 85.33 -0.37
N ASN A 789 -6.79 86.05 0.00
CA ASN A 789 -7.03 87.49 -0.19
C ASN A 789 -7.49 87.97 -1.58
N MET A 790 -8.80 87.98 -1.81
CA MET A 790 -9.45 89.03 -2.61
C MET A 790 -10.69 89.56 -1.87
N LEU A 791 -10.59 90.82 -1.42
CA LEU A 791 -11.70 91.62 -0.91
C LEU A 791 -12.66 91.93 -2.06
N ALA A 792 -13.95 91.76 -1.80
CA ALA A 792 -15.04 92.08 -2.72
C ALA A 792 -15.02 93.57 -3.13
N PRO A 793 -15.14 93.89 -4.43
CA PRO A 793 -15.51 95.23 -4.86
C PRO A 793 -17.04 95.35 -4.93
N ASN A 794 -17.57 96.36 -4.23
CA ASN A 794 -18.89 96.94 -4.47
C ASN A 794 -19.04 97.29 -5.95
N ILE A 795 -20.16 96.90 -6.57
CA ILE A 795 -20.54 97.39 -7.90
C ILE A 795 -21.98 97.90 -7.88
N ASP A 796 -22.05 99.21 -8.07
CA ASP A 796 -23.20 100.04 -8.39
C ASP A 796 -23.92 99.61 -9.67
N THR A 797 -25.21 99.91 -9.70
CA THR A 797 -26.10 99.71 -10.85
C THR A 797 -26.02 100.89 -11.82
N SER A 798 -25.48 100.69 -13.04
CA SER A 798 -25.90 101.46 -14.23
C SER A 798 -25.34 100.90 -15.56
N GLY A 799 -26.22 100.84 -16.58
CA GLY A 799 -25.86 101.27 -17.95
C GLY A 799 -25.27 100.26 -18.95
N GLN A 800 -26.15 99.68 -19.77
CA GLN A 800 -25.99 98.99 -21.07
C GLN A 800 -24.71 99.24 -21.93
N THR A 801 -24.13 98.14 -22.44
CA THR A 801 -24.01 97.80 -23.89
C THR A 801 -23.40 96.39 -24.07
N ASN A 802 -23.99 95.58 -24.97
CA ASN A 802 -23.71 94.15 -25.15
C ASN A 802 -22.34 93.83 -25.76
N LYS A 803 -21.43 93.31 -24.92
CA LYS A 803 -20.40 92.30 -25.23
C LYS A 803 -20.39 91.31 -24.06
N HIS A 804 -20.55 90.02 -24.32
CA HIS A 804 -20.52 88.98 -23.27
C HIS A 804 -19.11 88.89 -22.65
N LYS A 805 -18.88 89.60 -21.54
CA LYS A 805 -17.73 89.38 -20.65
C LYS A 805 -18.05 88.22 -19.72
N THR A 806 -17.15 87.24 -19.64
CA THR A 806 -17.30 86.08 -18.76
C THR A 806 -16.43 86.28 -17.52
N THR A 807 -17.04 86.40 -16.34
CA THR A 807 -16.31 86.56 -15.08
C THR A 807 -15.71 85.22 -14.64
N VAL A 808 -14.40 85.18 -14.34
CA VAL A 808 -13.70 83.97 -13.88
C VAL A 808 -13.84 83.86 -12.37
N TYR A 809 -14.29 82.70 -11.88
CA TYR A 809 -14.29 82.40 -10.45
C TYR A 809 -13.23 81.33 -10.14
N PRO A 810 -12.32 81.56 -9.19
CA PRO A 810 -11.50 80.50 -8.66
C PRO A 810 -12.36 79.55 -7.80
N SER A 811 -12.19 78.24 -7.98
CA SER A 811 -13.02 77.23 -7.30
C SER A 811 -12.64 77.09 -5.83
N THR A 812 -13.41 77.70 -4.92
CA THR A 812 -13.41 77.37 -3.49
C THR A 812 -14.44 76.26 -3.24
N LEU A 813 -14.01 75.15 -2.65
CA LEU A 813 -14.86 73.97 -2.40
C LEU A 813 -16.03 74.27 -1.44
N TYR A 814 -17.21 73.75 -1.82
CA TYR A 814 -18.27 73.30 -0.91
C TYR A 814 -18.11 71.80 -0.66
#